data_AF-A0A932YT46-F1
#
_entry.id   AF-A0A932YT46-F1
#
_cell.length_a   1.000
_cell.length_b   1.000
_cell.length_c   1.000
_cell.angle_alpha   90.00
_cell.angle_beta   90.00
_cell.angle_gamma   90.00
#
_symmetry.space_group_name_H-M   'P 1'
#
loop_
_entity.id
_entity.type
_entity.pdbx_description
1 polymer ?
#
loop_
_entity_poly.entity_id
_entity_poly.type
_entity_poly.pdbx_seq_one_letter_code
_entity_poly.pdbx_strand_id
1 'polypeptide(L)'
;MAKEKKQTVWDLPRLRERAKELIQGGLLVKEKDPEVALAKTLSDEFKDALKKQGLVLNAEAVKDALPTLIWTEGKTGTLTALKGVVRRGGSPGRLEKFQSAHPYIPLPMVEQRVRDLSGMTQVEAHAPLLLHGINRIGGEGGIKRVEDFEIPSATTSRPFVIQPKDTKHWRFMIINGANIGLKHARVMEDNPVRQALSTAERLGCDTVFLTNLLDLDLTKAGGPLKALRALSSGRNVNVAILDPSYREEAMRILNTLPDDEVIYETANEVFEDLLTGWEKITHLPKRKPYEGRPEFSGKTYIVLGRKEEDFIVAAAYWDIRYATIKRQQANEMALKTARNALGKAQKEGNESQVKRLTKEIERLAKLKARFATTAVRDQDFVRKYLAMLAYVIGRFEQSIPNCKVIGVNTTHISFGGKTIELSVPDHVKVTDMLLSNRVGAHGPQVLRKDLADAIIVCHPYPLNARFTARERDADGKRGHSYFAVAPMCVDSKFLREALRHIIRKVHPINKAVFNEQFQPGVLLVETVNGVLMPPEPISIGALDKFRMRTKDFGEEGTWGVRNTTSPILFPATRYLWYFISTDIHIGSRNRAIVWCKETGTYLGMFEAVCYMMRREGLLGNGKMPPVHMFSSNDDVTQGNHFETHLQPHVHELSRTQIEDTWRKEMDKAKRAPSKGAALEIFANMRELMLYQLEIRGLDWTQQQVLEVFEKLVEQNLDMYRGILQRAEHAKLKIRGVSKFAGVPYDSRDPGVINIGTGNHFVKTIDRRMAEGPLYADKIRALLRTYPEFKDEGDALRDLVKAPLDGSRFISYGTVKVNGGYEWGLDMRDTPTGGVDWNDPLRPTVLKEMRRGNPSRVLEGRMIVRTYGDKHFLSFIITPGAIFLMGPPGTHTDVYGEHGFPPNNTGVVFLGLPVDGPDGGPILVRPLLFDDIKRIIESKESFDWEKFLPNPA
;
A
#
# COMPACT_ATOMS: atom_id res chain seq x y z
N MET A 1 40.49 -5.17 -13.61
CA MET A 1 40.56 -5.26 -15.08
C MET A 1 39.16 -5.03 -15.63
N ALA A 2 38.90 -3.86 -16.23
CA ALA A 2 37.64 -3.59 -16.92
C ALA A 2 37.62 -4.42 -18.21
N LYS A 3 36.62 -5.29 -18.39
CA LYS A 3 36.42 -5.97 -19.69
C LYS A 3 36.10 -4.88 -20.73
N GLU A 4 36.93 -4.78 -21.76
CA GLU A 4 36.66 -3.93 -22.92
C GLU A 4 35.27 -4.26 -23.49
N LYS A 5 34.51 -3.20 -23.76
CA LYS A 5 33.17 -3.29 -24.34
C LYS A 5 33.32 -3.90 -25.73
N LYS A 6 32.86 -5.14 -25.95
CA LYS A 6 32.84 -5.74 -27.30
C LYS A 6 32.01 -4.84 -28.21
N GLN A 7 32.66 -4.27 -29.22
CA GLN A 7 32.03 -3.44 -30.24
C GLN A 7 31.09 -4.31 -31.08
N THR A 8 29.83 -3.94 -31.18
CA THR A 8 28.83 -4.67 -31.99
C THR A 8 28.83 -4.13 -33.41
N VAL A 9 28.43 -4.95 -34.39
CA VAL A 9 28.21 -4.52 -35.79
C VAL A 9 27.34 -3.26 -35.89
N TRP A 10 26.37 -3.12 -34.97
CA TRP A 10 25.42 -2.03 -34.95
C TRP A 10 25.96 -0.72 -34.36
N ASP A 11 27.20 -0.71 -33.87
CA ASP A 11 27.91 0.50 -33.43
C ASP A 11 28.63 1.21 -34.59
N LEU A 12 28.59 0.64 -35.80
CA LEU A 12 29.08 1.32 -37.01
C LEU A 12 28.23 2.58 -37.30
N PRO A 13 28.87 3.75 -37.52
CA PRO A 13 28.16 4.97 -37.85
C PRO A 13 27.24 4.79 -39.06
N ARG A 14 26.00 5.31 -38.97
CA ARG A 14 24.96 5.31 -40.02
C ARG A 14 24.39 3.95 -40.42
N LEU A 15 24.97 2.82 -40.00
CA LEU A 15 24.44 1.47 -40.32
C LEU A 15 23.00 1.31 -39.81
N ARG A 16 22.74 1.69 -38.56
CA ARG A 16 21.40 1.63 -37.96
C ARG A 16 20.39 2.57 -38.62
N GLU A 17 20.83 3.76 -39.02
CA GLU A 17 19.96 4.74 -39.70
C GLU A 17 19.56 4.21 -41.07
N ARG A 18 20.53 3.70 -41.83
CA ARG A 18 20.29 3.12 -43.15
C ARG A 18 19.40 1.87 -43.08
N ALA A 19 19.61 1.00 -42.09
CA ALA A 19 18.73 -0.14 -41.86
C ALA A 19 17.27 0.29 -41.63
N LYS A 20 17.04 1.38 -40.87
CA LYS A 20 15.70 1.94 -40.66
C LYS A 20 15.09 2.51 -41.93
N GLU A 21 15.86 3.21 -42.75
CA GLU A 21 15.40 3.73 -44.05
C GLU A 21 14.93 2.60 -44.97
N LEU A 22 15.73 1.53 -45.10
CA LEU A 22 15.39 0.37 -45.93
C LEU A 22 14.12 -0.34 -45.42
N ILE A 23 13.98 -0.48 -44.09
CA ILE A 23 12.76 -0.99 -43.48
C ILE A 23 11.57 -0.09 -43.81
N GLN A 24 11.68 1.22 -43.60
CA GLN A 24 10.62 2.19 -43.88
C GLN A 24 10.26 2.28 -45.37
N GLY A 25 11.22 1.99 -46.26
CA GLY A 25 11.01 1.81 -47.71
C GLY A 25 10.24 0.55 -48.10
N GLY A 26 9.82 -0.26 -47.13
CA GLY A 26 8.95 -1.42 -47.29
C GLY A 26 9.69 -2.73 -47.56
N LEU A 27 11.01 -2.82 -47.31
CA LEU A 27 11.80 -4.03 -47.58
C LEU A 27 11.23 -5.26 -46.87
N LEU A 28 10.72 -5.10 -45.64
CA LEU A 28 10.12 -6.19 -44.86
C LEU A 28 8.84 -6.78 -45.45
N VAL A 29 8.16 -6.04 -46.34
CA VAL A 29 6.90 -6.44 -46.97
C VAL A 29 7.14 -6.96 -48.39
N LYS A 30 8.19 -6.47 -49.06
CA LYS A 30 8.50 -6.79 -50.46
C LYS A 30 9.28 -8.09 -50.62
N GLU A 31 10.12 -8.44 -49.65
CA GLU A 31 11.04 -9.56 -49.73
C GLU A 31 10.53 -10.78 -48.97
N LYS A 32 10.77 -11.99 -49.51
CA LYS A 32 10.38 -13.25 -48.89
C LYS A 32 11.23 -13.60 -47.66
N ASP A 33 12.53 -13.27 -47.72
CA ASP A 33 13.51 -13.47 -46.64
C ASP A 33 14.13 -12.11 -46.26
N PRO A 34 13.38 -11.24 -45.55
CA PRO A 34 13.75 -9.85 -45.36
C PRO A 34 15.04 -9.67 -44.55
N GLU A 35 15.36 -10.58 -43.63
CA GLU A 35 16.60 -10.55 -42.85
C GLU A 35 17.83 -10.80 -43.73
N VAL A 36 17.72 -11.72 -44.70
CA VAL A 36 18.79 -12.03 -45.66
C VAL A 36 18.97 -10.87 -46.64
N ALA A 37 17.87 -10.32 -47.16
CA ALA A 37 17.90 -9.19 -48.08
C ALA A 37 18.48 -7.93 -47.43
N LEU A 38 18.09 -7.64 -46.17
CA LEU A 38 18.61 -6.51 -45.42
C LEU A 38 20.08 -6.70 -45.04
N ALA A 39 20.48 -7.91 -44.60
CA ALA A 39 21.87 -8.22 -44.29
C ALA A 39 22.77 -8.09 -45.52
N LYS A 40 22.33 -8.60 -46.68
CA LYS A 40 23.07 -8.51 -47.94
C LYS A 40 23.24 -7.04 -48.37
N THR A 41 22.15 -6.29 -48.42
CA THR A 41 22.16 -4.87 -48.82
C THR A 41 23.09 -4.03 -47.95
N LEU A 42 22.99 -4.18 -46.62
CA LEU A 42 23.84 -3.46 -45.68
C LEU A 42 25.29 -3.94 -45.71
N SER A 43 25.54 -5.24 -45.92
CA SER A 43 26.90 -5.77 -46.04
C SER A 43 27.60 -5.29 -47.31
N ASP A 44 26.85 -5.13 -48.40
CA ASP A 44 27.36 -4.60 -49.66
C ASP A 44 27.60 -3.08 -49.56
N GLU A 45 26.65 -2.31 -49.00
CA GLU A 45 26.77 -0.85 -48.82
C GLU A 45 27.89 -0.45 -47.81
N PHE A 46 28.10 -1.24 -46.75
CA PHE A 46 29.07 -0.94 -45.69
C PHE A 46 30.31 -1.85 -45.72
N LYS A 47 30.57 -2.52 -46.84
CA LYS A 47 31.62 -3.54 -47.01
C LYS A 47 33.00 -3.11 -46.49
N ASP A 48 33.44 -1.91 -46.86
CA ASP A 48 34.76 -1.39 -46.49
C ASP A 48 34.84 -1.06 -44.98
N ALA A 49 33.76 -0.55 -44.40
CA ALA A 49 33.69 -0.21 -42.98
C ALA A 49 33.65 -1.47 -42.09
N LEU A 50 32.87 -2.48 -42.51
CA LEU A 50 32.81 -3.79 -41.86
C LEU A 50 34.16 -4.50 -41.92
N LYS A 51 34.82 -4.52 -43.09
CA LYS A 51 36.15 -5.11 -43.27
C LYS A 51 37.21 -4.41 -42.43
N LYS A 52 37.19 -3.08 -42.33
CA LYS A 52 38.15 -2.29 -41.53
C LYS A 52 38.05 -2.58 -40.03
N GLN A 53 36.87 -2.94 -39.53
CA GLN A 53 36.65 -3.26 -38.11
C GLN A 53 36.62 -4.77 -37.81
N GLY A 54 36.83 -5.63 -38.81
CA GLY A 54 36.79 -7.10 -38.63
C GLY A 54 35.40 -7.63 -38.27
N LEU A 55 34.33 -6.93 -38.67
CA LEU A 55 32.95 -7.20 -38.30
C LEU A 55 32.20 -7.86 -39.46
N VAL A 56 31.30 -8.80 -39.16
CA VAL A 56 30.45 -9.49 -40.16
C VAL A 56 28.98 -9.28 -39.83
N LEU A 57 28.23 -8.66 -40.74
CA LEU A 57 26.78 -8.55 -40.64
C LEU A 57 26.13 -9.72 -41.40
N ASN A 58 25.48 -10.62 -40.68
CA ASN A 58 24.75 -11.74 -41.26
C ASN A 58 23.24 -11.64 -40.96
N ALA A 59 22.44 -12.54 -41.54
CA ALA A 59 20.99 -12.55 -41.36
C ALA A 59 20.59 -12.72 -39.87
N GLU A 60 21.33 -13.49 -39.08
CA GLU A 60 21.04 -13.67 -37.65
C GLU A 60 21.27 -12.38 -36.86
N ALA A 61 22.37 -11.65 -37.13
CA ALA A 61 22.63 -10.35 -36.52
C ALA A 61 21.58 -9.29 -36.89
N VAL A 62 21.00 -9.38 -38.09
CA VAL A 62 19.84 -8.58 -38.50
C VAL A 62 18.58 -9.00 -37.75
N LYS A 63 18.27 -10.28 -37.71
CA LYS A 63 17.11 -10.85 -37.02
C LYS A 63 17.08 -10.47 -35.54
N ASP A 64 18.22 -10.52 -34.87
CA ASP A 64 18.37 -10.12 -33.46
C ASP A 64 18.17 -8.61 -33.25
N ALA A 65 18.60 -7.78 -34.19
CA ALA A 65 18.47 -6.33 -34.12
C ALA A 65 17.10 -5.82 -34.58
N LEU A 66 16.40 -6.58 -35.44
CA LEU A 66 15.15 -6.20 -36.10
C LEU A 66 14.07 -5.70 -35.11
N PRO A 67 13.84 -6.34 -33.95
CA PRO A 67 12.91 -5.83 -32.96
C PRO A 67 13.25 -4.41 -32.48
N THR A 68 14.53 -4.09 -32.30
CA THR A 68 14.99 -2.77 -31.82
C THR A 68 14.97 -1.70 -32.92
N LEU A 69 15.07 -2.11 -34.19
CA LEU A 69 15.00 -1.23 -35.35
C LEU A 69 13.55 -0.83 -35.65
N ILE A 70 12.62 -1.79 -35.55
CA ILE A 70 11.19 -1.58 -35.83
C ILE A 70 10.49 -0.96 -34.63
N TRP A 71 10.63 -1.55 -33.44
CA TRP A 71 9.83 -1.21 -32.25
C TRP A 71 10.52 -0.14 -31.40
N THR A 72 10.46 1.10 -31.87
CA THR A 72 11.06 2.24 -31.17
C THR A 72 10.11 2.82 -30.13
N GLU A 73 10.65 3.18 -28.96
CA GLU A 73 9.93 3.98 -27.95
C GLU A 73 10.05 5.49 -28.22
N GLY A 74 9.12 6.28 -27.69
CA GLY A 74 9.13 7.75 -27.79
C GLY A 74 7.80 8.31 -28.28
N LYS A 75 7.67 9.64 -28.34
CA LYS A 75 6.40 10.30 -28.76
C LYS A 75 5.91 9.86 -30.14
N THR A 76 6.84 9.63 -31.06
CA THR A 76 6.58 9.16 -32.44
C THR A 76 6.99 7.70 -32.63
N GLY A 77 7.28 6.98 -31.55
CA GLY A 77 7.76 5.61 -31.60
C GLY A 77 6.65 4.62 -31.94
N THR A 78 6.92 3.73 -32.90
CA THR A 78 6.02 2.64 -33.32
C THR A 78 5.55 1.74 -32.16
N LEU A 79 6.43 1.44 -31.19
CA LEU A 79 6.09 0.62 -30.03
C LEU A 79 5.13 1.36 -29.09
N THR A 80 5.35 2.67 -28.90
CA THR A 80 4.48 3.52 -28.08
C THR A 80 3.09 3.62 -28.70
N ALA A 81 3.01 3.80 -30.03
CA ALA A 81 1.76 3.79 -30.76
C ALA A 81 1.04 2.43 -30.67
N LEU A 82 1.76 1.31 -30.85
CA LEU A 82 1.17 -0.03 -30.72
C LEU A 82 0.67 -0.30 -29.30
N LYS A 83 1.45 0.03 -28.26
CA LYS A 83 1.03 -0.07 -26.85
C LYS A 83 -0.27 0.71 -26.61
N GLY A 84 -0.42 1.90 -27.21
CA GLY A 84 -1.65 2.69 -27.15
C GLY A 84 -2.88 1.99 -27.73
N VAL A 85 -2.70 1.24 -28.82
CA VAL A 85 -3.77 0.42 -29.44
C VAL A 85 -4.10 -0.80 -28.58
N VAL A 86 -3.08 -1.54 -28.14
CA VAL A 86 -3.21 -2.75 -27.31
C VAL A 86 -3.88 -2.42 -25.98
N ARG A 87 -3.48 -1.33 -25.32
CA ARG A 87 -4.04 -0.88 -24.03
C ARG A 87 -5.57 -0.76 -24.09
N ARG A 88 -6.14 -0.37 -25.23
CA ARG A 88 -7.59 -0.18 -25.43
C ARG A 88 -8.31 -1.44 -25.97
N GLY A 89 -7.65 -2.59 -26.00
CA GLY A 89 -8.25 -3.87 -26.41
C GLY A 89 -7.89 -4.36 -27.81
N GLY A 90 -7.15 -3.60 -28.62
CA GLY A 90 -6.57 -4.08 -29.89
C GLY A 90 -7.54 -4.76 -30.86
N SER A 91 -8.79 -4.28 -30.99
CA SER A 91 -9.77 -4.86 -31.95
C SER A 91 -9.19 -4.93 -33.37
N PRO A 92 -9.57 -5.92 -34.21
CA PRO A 92 -9.02 -6.09 -35.57
C PRO A 92 -8.97 -4.78 -36.39
N GLY A 93 -10.09 -4.04 -36.45
CA GLY A 93 -10.14 -2.75 -37.14
C GLY A 93 -9.27 -1.62 -36.55
N ARG A 94 -8.69 -1.79 -35.35
CA ARG A 94 -7.68 -0.88 -34.80
C ARG A 94 -6.26 -1.31 -35.13
N LEU A 95 -6.01 -2.62 -35.23
CA LEU A 95 -4.73 -3.16 -35.70
C LEU A 95 -4.53 -2.86 -37.18
N GLU A 96 -5.59 -2.97 -37.99
CA GLU A 96 -5.60 -2.55 -39.39
C GLU A 96 -5.31 -1.05 -39.54
N LYS A 97 -5.91 -0.19 -38.70
CA LYS A 97 -5.59 1.24 -38.68
C LYS A 97 -4.13 1.51 -38.30
N PHE A 98 -3.58 0.75 -37.35
CA PHE A 98 -2.17 0.86 -36.99
C PHE A 98 -1.27 0.45 -38.16
N GLN A 99 -1.57 -0.67 -38.82
CA GLN A 99 -0.82 -1.17 -39.97
C GLN A 99 -0.94 -0.22 -41.17
N SER A 100 -2.11 0.38 -41.41
CA SER A 100 -2.30 1.40 -42.44
C SER A 100 -1.43 2.63 -42.20
N ALA A 101 -1.21 3.01 -40.93
CA ALA A 101 -0.31 4.10 -40.57
C ALA A 101 1.18 3.71 -40.59
N HIS A 102 1.49 2.41 -40.56
CA HIS A 102 2.86 1.87 -40.58
C HIS A 102 2.95 0.72 -41.61
N PRO A 103 2.72 1.00 -42.90
CA PRO A 103 2.53 -0.03 -43.93
C PRO A 103 3.79 -0.87 -44.18
N TYR A 104 4.95 -0.38 -43.73
CA TYR A 104 6.23 -1.06 -43.82
C TYR A 104 6.43 -2.19 -42.79
N ILE A 105 5.49 -2.37 -41.84
CA ILE A 105 5.51 -3.46 -40.87
C ILE A 105 4.47 -4.51 -41.29
N PRO A 106 4.86 -5.75 -41.58
CA PRO A 106 3.91 -6.82 -41.91
C PRO A 106 2.89 -7.07 -40.79
N LEU A 107 1.62 -7.29 -41.16
CA LEU A 107 0.56 -7.56 -40.19
C LEU A 107 0.88 -8.76 -39.26
N PRO A 108 1.45 -9.89 -39.73
CA PRO A 108 1.84 -10.99 -38.85
C PRO A 108 2.84 -10.57 -37.76
N MET A 109 3.77 -9.64 -38.05
CA MET A 109 4.69 -9.11 -37.05
C MET A 109 3.97 -8.23 -36.02
N VAL A 110 2.99 -7.44 -36.46
CA VAL A 110 2.14 -6.64 -35.56
C VAL A 110 1.35 -7.55 -34.64
N GLU A 111 0.67 -8.57 -35.17
CA GLU A 111 -0.11 -9.54 -34.39
C GLU A 111 0.76 -10.29 -33.38
N GLN A 112 1.93 -10.75 -33.80
CA GLN A 112 2.88 -11.40 -32.89
C GLN A 112 3.30 -10.44 -31.77
N ARG A 113 3.59 -9.17 -32.08
CA ARG A 113 3.97 -8.18 -31.07
C ARG A 113 2.82 -7.82 -30.14
N VAL A 114 1.58 -7.81 -30.62
CA VAL A 114 0.37 -7.63 -29.79
C VAL A 114 0.23 -8.79 -28.81
N ARG A 115 0.42 -10.03 -29.27
CA ARG A 115 0.42 -11.21 -28.39
C ARG A 115 1.51 -11.11 -27.33
N ASP A 116 2.71 -10.68 -27.70
CA ASP A 116 3.80 -10.44 -26.76
C ASP A 116 3.44 -9.39 -25.70
N LEU A 117 2.95 -8.22 -26.13
CA LEU A 117 2.60 -7.11 -25.25
C LEU A 117 1.45 -7.47 -24.29
N SER A 118 0.54 -8.32 -24.74
CA SER A 118 -0.61 -8.78 -23.94
C SER A 118 -0.34 -10.01 -23.09
N GLY A 119 0.86 -10.56 -23.13
CA GLY A 119 1.21 -11.79 -22.41
C GLY A 119 0.45 -13.01 -22.93
N MET A 120 -0.02 -13.00 -24.18
CA MET A 120 -0.54 -14.19 -24.88
C MET A 120 0.61 -15.07 -25.38
N THR A 121 1.55 -15.45 -24.51
CA THR A 121 2.33 -16.66 -24.76
C THR A 121 1.43 -17.87 -24.54
N GLN A 122 1.64 -18.96 -25.28
CA GLN A 122 0.90 -20.22 -25.10
C GLN A 122 1.06 -20.70 -23.64
N VAL A 123 0.13 -20.27 -22.80
CA VAL A 123 -0.24 -21.00 -21.60
C VAL A 123 -0.95 -22.25 -22.13
N GLU A 124 -0.50 -23.43 -21.74
CA GLU A 124 -1.19 -24.69 -22.07
C GLU A 124 -2.55 -24.65 -21.37
N ALA A 125 -3.54 -24.07 -22.03
CA ALA A 125 -4.90 -24.06 -21.56
C ALA A 125 -5.49 -25.46 -21.76
N HIS A 126 -5.64 -26.20 -20.68
CA HIS A 126 -6.45 -27.42 -20.70
C HIS A 126 -7.92 -27.01 -20.58
N ALA A 127 -8.75 -27.42 -21.56
CA ALA A 127 -10.18 -27.23 -21.43
C ALA A 127 -10.67 -27.99 -20.18
N PRO A 128 -11.25 -27.33 -19.17
CA PRO A 128 -11.98 -28.02 -18.14
C PRO A 128 -13.07 -28.89 -18.76
N LEU A 129 -13.38 -29.97 -18.07
CA LEU A 129 -14.50 -30.81 -18.48
C LEU A 129 -15.82 -30.02 -18.41
N LEU A 130 -16.65 -30.16 -19.44
CA LEU A 130 -18.00 -29.58 -19.46
C LEU A 130 -18.85 -30.15 -18.31
N LEU A 131 -19.14 -29.31 -17.32
CA LEU A 131 -20.02 -29.66 -16.22
C LEU A 131 -21.44 -29.20 -16.50
N HIS A 132 -22.36 -30.13 -16.72
CA HIS A 132 -23.78 -29.80 -16.83
C HIS A 132 -24.32 -29.15 -15.55
N GLY A 133 -25.07 -28.07 -15.68
CA GLY A 133 -25.64 -27.32 -14.56
C GLY A 133 -25.00 -25.96 -14.37
N ILE A 134 -25.71 -25.05 -13.70
CA ILE A 134 -25.32 -23.64 -13.60
C ILE A 134 -24.34 -23.46 -12.46
N ASN A 135 -23.31 -22.63 -12.64
CA ASN A 135 -22.35 -22.26 -11.61
C ASN A 135 -21.63 -23.45 -10.91
N ARG A 136 -21.44 -24.57 -11.62
CA ARG A 136 -20.67 -25.71 -11.12
C ARG A 136 -19.21 -25.60 -11.57
N ILE A 137 -18.29 -26.05 -10.72
CA ILE A 137 -16.84 -26.12 -10.99
C ILE A 137 -16.27 -27.46 -10.49
N GLY A 138 -15.11 -27.89 -11.00
CA GLY A 138 -14.46 -29.18 -10.66
C GLY A 138 -14.23 -30.12 -11.86
N GLY A 139 -14.09 -31.43 -11.59
CA GLY A 139 -13.86 -32.48 -12.61
C GLY A 139 -15.01 -33.49 -12.77
N GLU A 140 -14.87 -34.44 -13.70
CA GLU A 140 -15.92 -35.41 -14.12
C GLU A 140 -16.44 -36.32 -13.01
N GLY A 141 -15.56 -36.73 -12.08
CA GLY A 141 -15.92 -37.47 -10.87
C GLY A 141 -16.49 -36.61 -9.74
N GLY A 142 -16.68 -35.30 -9.98
CA GLY A 142 -16.88 -34.30 -8.94
C GLY A 142 -15.61 -34.01 -8.15
N ILE A 143 -15.70 -33.07 -7.21
CA ILE A 143 -14.60 -32.81 -6.28
C ILE A 143 -14.55 -33.98 -5.29
N LYS A 144 -13.37 -34.60 -5.15
CA LYS A 144 -13.14 -35.70 -4.20
C LYS A 144 -13.56 -35.26 -2.80
N ARG A 145 -14.14 -36.18 -2.02
CA ARG A 145 -14.43 -35.89 -0.62
C ARG A 145 -13.13 -35.57 0.10
N VAL A 146 -13.10 -34.43 0.76
CA VAL A 146 -12.06 -34.10 1.72
C VAL A 146 -12.77 -34.04 3.06
N GLU A 147 -12.74 -35.15 3.79
CA GLU A 147 -13.47 -35.28 5.06
C GLU A 147 -12.77 -34.50 6.18
N ASP A 148 -11.47 -34.19 6.01
CA ASP A 148 -10.62 -33.54 7.03
C ASP A 148 -9.98 -32.22 6.55
N PHE A 149 -10.57 -31.51 5.58
CA PHE A 149 -10.02 -30.21 5.16
C PHE A 149 -10.42 -29.11 6.14
N GLU A 150 -9.44 -28.60 6.88
CA GLU A 150 -9.58 -27.39 7.68
C GLU A 150 -8.62 -26.32 7.21
N ILE A 151 -9.13 -25.09 7.10
CA ILE A 151 -8.25 -23.92 6.95
C ILE A 151 -7.64 -23.65 8.32
N PRO A 152 -6.33 -23.38 8.40
CA PRO A 152 -5.70 -22.99 9.65
C PRO A 152 -6.45 -21.83 10.29
N SER A 153 -7.04 -22.03 11.47
CA SER A 153 -7.65 -20.93 12.22
C SER A 153 -6.54 -20.14 12.90
N ALA A 154 -6.19 -18.98 12.37
CA ALA A 154 -5.16 -18.13 12.96
C ALA A 154 -5.81 -17.05 13.85
N THR A 155 -5.61 -17.16 15.16
CA THR A 155 -6.09 -16.22 16.17
C THR A 155 -4.94 -15.38 16.72
N THR A 156 -5.22 -14.31 17.47
CA THR A 156 -4.15 -13.53 18.13
C THR A 156 -3.29 -14.39 19.05
N SER A 157 -3.90 -15.36 19.76
CA SER A 157 -3.19 -16.28 20.66
C SER A 157 -2.49 -17.43 19.97
N ARG A 158 -2.90 -17.78 18.75
CA ARG A 158 -2.31 -18.82 17.89
C ARG A 158 -2.17 -18.29 16.46
N PRO A 159 -1.29 -17.32 16.21
CA PRO A 159 -1.15 -16.71 14.91
C PRO A 159 -0.40 -17.64 13.96
N PHE A 160 -0.57 -17.44 12.65
CA PHE A 160 0.24 -18.10 11.64
C PHE A 160 1.66 -17.51 11.64
N VAL A 161 2.65 -18.31 12.03
CA VAL A 161 4.02 -17.83 12.26
C VAL A 161 4.83 -17.84 10.96
N ILE A 162 5.43 -16.70 10.64
CA ILE A 162 6.35 -16.53 9.51
C ILE A 162 7.66 -15.97 10.05
N GLN A 163 8.75 -16.65 9.75
CA GLN A 163 10.08 -16.24 10.20
C GLN A 163 10.77 -15.42 9.10
N PRO A 164 11.03 -14.11 9.32
CA PRO A 164 11.79 -13.30 8.39
C PRO A 164 13.28 -13.67 8.39
N LYS A 165 14.02 -13.17 7.40
CA LYS A 165 15.48 -13.33 7.34
C LYS A 165 16.20 -12.57 8.47
N ASP A 166 15.69 -11.40 8.85
CA ASP A 166 16.22 -10.53 9.91
C ASP A 166 15.06 -10.09 10.81
N THR A 167 15.17 -10.28 12.13
CA THR A 167 14.10 -9.94 13.09
C THR A 167 14.01 -8.44 13.39
N LYS A 168 15.07 -7.66 13.12
CA LYS A 168 15.11 -6.20 13.32
C LYS A 168 14.78 -5.41 12.06
N HIS A 169 15.00 -6.01 10.89
CA HIS A 169 14.83 -5.37 9.58
C HIS A 169 14.17 -6.30 8.58
N TRP A 170 12.86 -6.45 8.71
CA TRP A 170 12.08 -7.26 7.78
C TRP A 170 11.01 -6.44 7.08
N ARG A 171 10.55 -6.92 5.92
CA ARG A 171 9.46 -6.26 5.21
C ARG A 171 8.64 -7.22 4.37
N PHE A 172 7.36 -6.92 4.23
CA PHE A 172 6.46 -7.60 3.31
C PHE A 172 5.51 -6.62 2.64
N MET A 173 4.96 -7.03 1.49
CA MET A 173 4.01 -6.22 0.72
C MET A 173 2.60 -6.80 0.80
N ILE A 174 1.59 -5.94 0.94
CA ILE A 174 0.18 -6.32 0.83
C ILE A 174 -0.36 -5.78 -0.48
N ILE A 175 -0.77 -6.70 -1.35
CA ILE A 175 -1.49 -6.41 -2.59
C ILE A 175 -2.96 -6.72 -2.34
N ASN A 176 -3.72 -5.68 -1.98
CA ASN A 176 -5.16 -5.78 -1.74
C ASN A 176 -5.97 -5.41 -2.97
N GLY A 177 -7.07 -6.11 -3.19
CA GLY A 177 -8.04 -5.78 -4.24
C GLY A 177 -7.45 -5.92 -5.64
N ALA A 178 -6.71 -7.01 -5.87
CA ALA A 178 -6.24 -7.38 -7.21
C ALA A 178 -7.41 -7.51 -8.19
N ASN A 179 -8.56 -8.02 -7.72
CA ASN A 179 -9.84 -8.02 -8.42
C ASN A 179 -9.74 -8.48 -9.89
N ILE A 180 -9.02 -9.58 -10.13
CA ILE A 180 -8.86 -10.16 -11.46
C ILE A 180 -10.24 -10.55 -12.00
N GLY A 181 -10.57 -10.05 -13.19
CA GLY A 181 -11.92 -10.10 -13.77
C GLY A 181 -12.48 -8.72 -14.11
N LEU A 182 -11.95 -7.66 -13.50
CA LEU A 182 -12.23 -6.27 -13.89
C LEU A 182 -11.53 -5.87 -15.21
N LYS A 183 -12.05 -4.82 -15.84
CA LYS A 183 -11.39 -4.14 -16.96
C LYS A 183 -9.97 -3.72 -16.56
N HIS A 184 -9.00 -4.03 -17.41
CA HIS A 184 -7.60 -3.67 -17.21
C HIS A 184 -6.94 -3.30 -18.55
N ALA A 185 -5.83 -2.55 -18.46
CA ALA A 185 -4.96 -2.30 -19.60
C ALA A 185 -4.39 -3.64 -20.10
N ARG A 186 -4.61 -3.98 -21.37
CA ARG A 186 -4.12 -5.26 -21.91
C ARG A 186 -2.60 -5.32 -22.10
N VAL A 187 -1.88 -4.22 -21.90
CA VAL A 187 -0.41 -4.23 -21.89
C VAL A 187 0.03 -4.83 -20.55
N MET A 188 0.60 -6.02 -20.56
CA MET A 188 0.88 -6.78 -19.33
C MET A 188 1.92 -6.10 -18.44
N GLU A 189 2.88 -5.38 -19.05
CA GLU A 189 3.87 -4.55 -18.32
C GLU A 189 3.22 -3.42 -17.52
N ASP A 190 2.02 -2.97 -17.91
CA ASP A 190 1.25 -1.94 -17.22
C ASP A 190 0.34 -2.52 -16.12
N ASN A 191 0.31 -3.86 -15.94
CA ASN A 191 -0.57 -4.49 -14.96
C ASN A 191 -0.11 -4.15 -13.53
N PRO A 192 -0.94 -3.49 -12.70
CA PRO A 192 -0.55 -3.04 -11.37
C PRO A 192 -0.11 -4.17 -10.43
N VAL A 193 -0.79 -5.33 -10.48
CA VAL A 193 -0.47 -6.48 -9.62
C VAL A 193 0.88 -7.06 -10.00
N ARG A 194 1.16 -7.19 -11.30
CA ARG A 194 2.47 -7.63 -11.80
C ARG A 194 3.59 -6.67 -11.38
N GLN A 195 3.38 -5.37 -11.56
CA GLN A 195 4.34 -4.34 -11.14
C GLN A 195 4.58 -4.37 -9.63
N ALA A 196 3.54 -4.64 -8.82
CA ALA A 196 3.68 -4.78 -7.37
C ALA A 196 4.54 -6.00 -6.98
N LEU A 197 4.32 -7.15 -7.61
CA LEU A 197 5.16 -8.35 -7.40
C LEU A 197 6.63 -8.08 -7.77
N SER A 198 6.86 -7.45 -8.92
CA SER A 198 8.21 -7.06 -9.37
C SER A 198 8.87 -6.04 -8.41
N THR A 199 8.08 -5.10 -7.89
CA THR A 199 8.52 -4.13 -6.87
C THR A 199 8.90 -4.84 -5.57
N ALA A 200 8.10 -5.82 -5.12
CA ALA A 200 8.40 -6.60 -3.91
C ALA A 200 9.73 -7.36 -4.03
N GLU A 201 9.97 -7.98 -5.20
CA GLU A 201 11.25 -8.65 -5.50
C GLU A 201 12.41 -7.66 -5.43
N ARG A 202 12.27 -6.49 -6.06
CA ARG A 202 13.31 -5.45 -6.08
C ARG A 202 13.60 -4.87 -4.69
N LEU A 203 12.60 -4.75 -3.83
CA LEU A 203 12.74 -4.26 -2.46
C LEU A 203 13.29 -5.31 -1.50
N GLY A 204 13.45 -6.56 -1.95
CA GLY A 204 13.88 -7.66 -1.12
C GLY A 204 12.86 -8.03 -0.05
N CYS A 205 11.55 -7.91 -0.35
CA CYS A 205 10.50 -8.35 0.57
C CYS A 205 10.67 -9.83 0.92
N ASP A 206 10.51 -10.15 2.20
CA ASP A 206 10.54 -11.53 2.70
C ASP A 206 9.34 -12.33 2.17
N THR A 207 8.19 -11.66 2.02
CA THR A 207 6.95 -12.26 1.53
C THR A 207 5.98 -11.23 0.93
N VAL A 208 4.95 -11.72 0.24
CA VAL A 208 3.83 -10.95 -0.30
C VAL A 208 2.51 -11.54 0.19
N PHE A 209 1.57 -10.69 0.59
CA PHE A 209 0.19 -11.06 0.90
C PHE A 209 -0.76 -10.61 -0.21
N LEU A 210 -1.61 -11.51 -0.68
CA LEU A 210 -2.67 -11.23 -1.65
C LEU A 210 -4.04 -11.35 -0.97
N THR A 211 -4.91 -10.37 -1.19
CA THR A 211 -6.29 -10.36 -0.69
C THR A 211 -7.25 -9.84 -1.77
N ASN A 212 -8.50 -10.30 -1.75
CA ASN A 212 -9.54 -9.94 -2.72
C ASN A 212 -9.04 -10.14 -4.17
N LEU A 213 -8.83 -11.40 -4.53
CA LEU A 213 -8.14 -11.84 -5.74
C LEU A 213 -9.02 -11.72 -6.98
N LEU A 214 -10.33 -11.98 -6.86
CA LEU A 214 -11.24 -12.14 -8.00
C LEU A 214 -12.36 -11.10 -8.01
N ASP A 215 -12.87 -10.81 -9.20
CA ASP A 215 -14.11 -10.07 -9.42
C ASP A 215 -15.01 -10.83 -10.40
N LEU A 216 -16.03 -11.50 -9.86
CA LEU A 216 -16.95 -12.35 -10.59
C LEU A 216 -18.40 -12.05 -10.20
N ASP A 217 -19.26 -11.81 -11.19
CA ASP A 217 -20.71 -11.77 -10.97
C ASP A 217 -21.34 -13.14 -11.30
N LEU A 218 -21.66 -13.89 -10.26
CA LEU A 218 -22.30 -15.21 -10.37
C LEU A 218 -23.82 -15.15 -10.18
N THR A 219 -24.40 -13.95 -10.09
CA THR A 219 -25.82 -13.79 -9.77
C THR A 219 -26.68 -14.21 -10.98
N LYS A 220 -27.19 -15.45 -10.96
CA LYS A 220 -28.08 -15.97 -12.02
C LYS A 220 -29.33 -15.10 -12.21
N ALA A 221 -29.88 -14.55 -11.14
CA ALA A 221 -31.10 -13.73 -11.13
C ALA A 221 -30.80 -12.21 -11.13
N GLY A 222 -29.67 -11.77 -11.70
CA GLY A 222 -29.29 -10.34 -11.72
C GLY A 222 -30.24 -9.42 -12.50
N GLY A 223 -31.20 -9.99 -13.25
CA GLY A 223 -32.15 -9.25 -14.06
C GLY A 223 -31.45 -8.30 -15.06
N PRO A 224 -32.12 -7.22 -15.48
CA PRO A 224 -31.54 -6.24 -16.42
C PRO A 224 -30.24 -5.60 -15.93
N LEU A 225 -30.02 -5.53 -14.60
CA LEU A 225 -28.81 -4.94 -14.02
C LEU A 225 -27.54 -5.78 -14.30
N LYS A 226 -27.69 -7.05 -14.66
CA LYS A 226 -26.55 -7.89 -15.06
C LYS A 226 -25.80 -7.30 -16.25
N ALA A 227 -26.51 -6.74 -17.23
CA ALA A 227 -25.91 -6.07 -18.38
C ALA A 227 -25.02 -4.90 -17.94
N LEU A 228 -25.48 -4.08 -16.98
CA LEU A 228 -24.71 -2.95 -16.47
C LEU A 228 -23.47 -3.38 -15.67
N ARG A 229 -23.55 -4.50 -14.93
CA ARG A 229 -22.38 -5.05 -14.22
C ARG A 229 -21.36 -5.65 -15.18
N ALA A 230 -21.82 -6.31 -16.25
CA ALA A 230 -20.95 -6.85 -17.29
C ALA A 230 -20.08 -5.79 -17.96
N LEU A 231 -20.54 -4.52 -18.04
CA LEU A 231 -19.74 -3.41 -18.56
C LEU A 231 -18.46 -3.12 -17.75
N SER A 232 -18.38 -3.56 -16.49
CA SER A 232 -17.18 -3.46 -15.65
C SER A 232 -16.26 -4.67 -15.76
N SER A 233 -16.72 -5.77 -16.37
CA SER A 233 -15.90 -6.95 -16.60
C SER A 233 -14.86 -6.70 -17.69
N GLY A 234 -13.64 -7.16 -17.44
CA GLY A 234 -12.53 -7.16 -18.39
C GLY A 234 -12.25 -8.51 -19.02
N ARG A 235 -13.12 -9.50 -18.76
CA ARG A 235 -12.97 -10.86 -19.28
C ARG A 235 -13.17 -10.88 -20.78
N ASN A 236 -12.38 -11.69 -21.46
CA ASN A 236 -12.54 -11.99 -22.88
C ASN A 236 -12.75 -13.50 -23.01
N VAL A 237 -13.50 -13.92 -24.01
CA VAL A 237 -13.69 -15.35 -24.26
C VAL A 237 -12.36 -15.96 -24.66
N ASN A 238 -11.89 -16.92 -23.86
CA ASN A 238 -10.71 -17.71 -24.17
C ASN A 238 -11.15 -19.05 -24.76
N VAL A 239 -11.21 -19.10 -26.10
CA VAL A 239 -11.66 -20.28 -26.85
C VAL A 239 -10.89 -21.55 -26.47
N ALA A 240 -9.60 -21.42 -26.12
CA ALA A 240 -8.79 -22.59 -25.76
C ALA A 240 -9.27 -23.29 -24.48
N ILE A 241 -9.98 -22.58 -23.60
CA ILE A 241 -10.54 -23.12 -22.35
C ILE A 241 -11.93 -23.73 -22.59
N LEU A 242 -12.61 -23.36 -23.67
CA LEU A 242 -13.94 -23.91 -23.96
C LEU A 242 -13.88 -25.40 -24.30
N ASP A 243 -14.99 -26.09 -24.04
CA ASP A 243 -15.20 -27.48 -24.45
C ASP A 243 -14.79 -27.69 -25.92
N PRO A 244 -13.94 -28.68 -26.24
CA PRO A 244 -13.45 -28.91 -27.60
C PRO A 244 -14.54 -28.97 -28.67
N SER A 245 -15.72 -29.51 -28.35
CA SER A 245 -16.85 -29.61 -29.30
C SER A 245 -17.54 -28.27 -29.58
N TYR A 246 -17.33 -27.26 -28.74
CA TYR A 246 -17.94 -25.93 -28.88
C TYR A 246 -16.96 -24.86 -29.42
N ARG A 247 -15.67 -25.17 -29.53
CA ARG A 247 -14.63 -24.20 -29.92
C ARG A 247 -14.83 -23.63 -31.32
N GLU A 248 -15.17 -24.46 -32.30
CA GLU A 248 -15.41 -24.03 -33.68
C GLU A 248 -16.57 -23.04 -33.77
N GLU A 249 -17.66 -23.35 -33.06
CA GLU A 249 -18.84 -22.50 -33.01
C GLU A 249 -18.56 -21.17 -32.29
N ALA A 250 -17.87 -21.22 -31.14
CA ALA A 250 -17.47 -20.02 -30.42
C ALA A 250 -16.52 -19.13 -31.25
N MET A 251 -15.59 -19.73 -32.02
CA MET A 251 -14.74 -18.98 -32.95
C MET A 251 -15.55 -18.35 -34.08
N ARG A 252 -16.53 -19.07 -34.64
CA ARG A 252 -17.44 -18.51 -35.66
C ARG A 252 -18.16 -17.28 -35.12
N ILE A 253 -18.77 -17.37 -33.95
CA ILE A 253 -19.51 -16.26 -33.32
C ILE A 253 -18.57 -15.08 -33.04
N LEU A 254 -17.36 -15.32 -32.51
CA LEU A 254 -16.38 -14.25 -32.26
C LEU A 254 -15.92 -13.53 -33.54
N ASN A 255 -15.80 -14.27 -34.65
CA ASN A 255 -15.33 -13.73 -35.92
C ASN A 255 -16.44 -13.01 -36.70
N THR A 256 -17.68 -13.53 -36.64
CA THR A 256 -18.81 -13.02 -37.42
C THR A 256 -19.68 -12.02 -36.67
N LEU A 257 -19.66 -12.04 -35.33
CA LEU A 257 -20.44 -11.16 -34.43
C LEU A 257 -21.93 -11.04 -34.83
N PRO A 258 -22.67 -12.15 -34.96
CA PRO A 258 -24.10 -12.13 -35.27
C PRO A 258 -24.92 -11.48 -34.15
N ASP A 259 -26.01 -10.79 -34.49
CA ASP A 259 -26.86 -10.06 -33.54
C ASP A 259 -27.76 -10.96 -32.68
N ASP A 260 -28.06 -12.17 -33.15
CA ASP A 260 -29.04 -13.11 -32.56
C ASP A 260 -28.41 -14.31 -31.85
N GLU A 261 -27.08 -14.41 -31.84
CA GLU A 261 -26.37 -15.50 -31.19
C GLU A 261 -25.44 -15.01 -30.07
N VAL A 262 -25.23 -15.87 -29.06
CA VAL A 262 -24.39 -15.56 -27.90
C VAL A 262 -23.46 -16.72 -27.56
N ILE A 263 -22.32 -16.39 -26.97
CA ILE A 263 -21.35 -17.39 -26.49
C ILE A 263 -21.74 -17.82 -25.09
N TYR A 264 -21.75 -19.13 -24.86
CA TYR A 264 -22.02 -19.72 -23.56
C TYR A 264 -20.72 -20.15 -22.88
N GLU A 265 -20.53 -19.71 -21.64
CA GLU A 265 -19.42 -20.12 -20.78
C GLU A 265 -19.98 -20.73 -19.48
N THR A 266 -19.41 -21.84 -19.05
CA THR A 266 -19.62 -22.43 -17.73
C THR A 266 -18.80 -21.68 -16.68
N ALA A 267 -19.24 -21.72 -15.42
CA ALA A 267 -18.47 -21.10 -14.33
C ALA A 267 -17.08 -21.73 -14.13
N ASN A 268 -16.90 -22.99 -14.53
CA ASN A 268 -15.59 -23.66 -14.50
C ASN A 268 -14.66 -23.03 -15.53
N GLU A 269 -15.10 -22.87 -16.78
CA GLU A 269 -14.34 -22.18 -17.84
C GLU A 269 -14.02 -20.74 -17.46
N VAL A 270 -15.00 -20.02 -16.87
CA VAL A 270 -14.79 -18.67 -16.34
C VAL A 270 -13.70 -18.62 -15.27
N PHE A 271 -13.73 -19.54 -14.31
CA PHE A 271 -12.77 -19.57 -13.21
C PHE A 271 -11.37 -19.94 -13.71
N GLU A 272 -11.27 -20.95 -14.58
CA GLU A 272 -10.02 -21.36 -15.22
C GLU A 272 -9.41 -20.23 -16.06
N ASP A 273 -10.22 -19.45 -16.78
CA ASP A 273 -9.73 -18.28 -17.52
C ASP A 273 -9.08 -17.23 -16.59
N LEU A 274 -9.68 -16.97 -15.43
CA LEU A 274 -9.09 -16.07 -14.43
C LEU A 274 -7.78 -16.61 -13.85
N LEU A 275 -7.67 -17.92 -13.68
CA LEU A 275 -6.42 -18.55 -13.24
C LEU A 275 -5.31 -18.41 -14.30
N THR A 276 -5.63 -18.50 -15.60
CA THR A 276 -4.65 -18.18 -16.64
C THR A 276 -4.22 -16.71 -16.60
N GLY A 277 -5.11 -15.81 -16.16
CA GLY A 277 -4.78 -14.42 -15.88
C GLY A 277 -3.74 -14.28 -14.75
N TRP A 278 -3.93 -15.03 -13.66
CA TRP A 278 -2.96 -15.09 -12.57
C TRP A 278 -1.61 -15.65 -13.01
N GLU A 279 -1.59 -16.70 -13.83
CA GLU A 279 -0.34 -17.27 -14.35
C GLU A 279 0.44 -16.21 -15.15
N LYS A 280 -0.24 -15.45 -16.02
CA LYS A 280 0.36 -14.36 -16.81
C LYS A 280 0.89 -13.19 -15.96
N ILE A 281 0.25 -12.91 -14.84
CA ILE A 281 0.63 -11.82 -13.93
C ILE A 281 1.81 -12.22 -13.04
N THR A 282 1.88 -13.49 -12.65
CA THR A 282 2.81 -14.00 -11.63
C THR A 282 4.06 -14.64 -12.21
N HIS A 283 4.11 -14.88 -13.52
CA HIS A 283 5.28 -15.43 -14.21
C HIS A 283 5.90 -14.42 -15.18
N LEU A 284 7.23 -14.45 -15.24
CA LEU A 284 8.01 -13.78 -16.27
C LEU A 284 7.74 -14.42 -17.64
N PRO A 285 7.89 -13.66 -18.75
CA PRO A 285 7.60 -14.16 -20.08
C PRO A 285 8.48 -15.38 -20.41
N LYS A 286 7.92 -16.37 -21.12
CA LYS A 286 8.64 -17.58 -21.58
C LYS A 286 9.67 -17.26 -22.69
N ARG A 287 10.71 -16.51 -22.36
CA ARG A 287 11.85 -16.17 -23.24
C ARG A 287 13.15 -16.33 -22.48
N LYS A 288 14.15 -16.94 -23.09
CA LYS A 288 15.49 -17.03 -22.48
C LYS A 288 16.05 -15.63 -22.18
N PRO A 289 16.72 -15.42 -21.04
CA PRO A 289 17.03 -16.36 -19.95
C PRO A 289 15.94 -16.50 -18.85
N TYR A 290 14.76 -15.90 -19.03
CA TYR A 290 13.74 -15.68 -17.99
C TYR A 290 12.63 -16.73 -17.94
N GLU A 291 12.77 -17.81 -18.71
CA GLU A 291 11.71 -18.76 -19.05
C GLU A 291 10.92 -19.28 -17.82
N GLY A 292 9.66 -18.84 -17.70
CA GLY A 292 8.70 -19.36 -16.71
C GLY A 292 9.04 -19.08 -15.25
N ARG A 293 9.98 -18.17 -14.97
CA ARG A 293 10.34 -17.83 -13.58
C ARG A 293 9.24 -16.98 -12.91
N PRO A 294 9.06 -17.07 -11.59
CA PRO A 294 8.14 -16.18 -10.86
C PRO A 294 8.54 -14.70 -10.97
N GLU A 295 7.57 -13.79 -11.02
CA GLU A 295 7.78 -12.34 -10.86
C GLU A 295 8.25 -11.98 -9.44
N PHE A 296 7.82 -12.75 -8.45
CA PHE A 296 8.31 -12.69 -7.07
C PHE A 296 8.78 -14.07 -6.64
N SER A 297 10.05 -14.18 -6.26
CA SER A 297 10.70 -15.46 -5.96
C SER A 297 10.44 -15.95 -4.52
N GLY A 298 10.01 -15.06 -3.62
CA GLY A 298 9.68 -15.37 -2.23
C GLY A 298 8.35 -16.13 -2.05
N LYS A 299 7.96 -16.31 -0.78
CA LYS A 299 6.68 -16.93 -0.43
C LYS A 299 5.53 -15.96 -0.64
N THR A 300 4.45 -16.42 -1.25
CA THR A 300 3.20 -15.65 -1.40
C THR A 300 2.13 -16.25 -0.50
N TYR A 301 1.49 -15.42 0.32
CA TYR A 301 0.39 -15.84 1.19
C TYR A 301 -0.93 -15.25 0.73
N ILE A 302 -2.01 -16.04 0.77
CA ILE A 302 -3.36 -15.61 0.41
C ILE A 302 -4.25 -15.61 1.64
N VAL A 303 -5.02 -14.53 1.82
CA VAL A 303 -6.21 -14.50 2.67
C VAL A 303 -7.42 -14.32 1.77
N LEU A 304 -8.32 -15.32 1.76
CA LEU A 304 -9.52 -15.29 0.94
C LEU A 304 -10.51 -14.27 1.52
N GLY A 305 -11.11 -13.46 0.65
CA GLY A 305 -12.07 -12.43 1.02
C GLY A 305 -13.51 -12.82 0.72
N ARG A 306 -14.40 -11.83 0.91
CA ARG A 306 -15.85 -11.99 0.71
C ARG A 306 -16.21 -12.51 -0.68
N LYS A 307 -15.51 -12.07 -1.72
CA LYS A 307 -15.83 -12.45 -3.11
C LYS A 307 -15.43 -13.89 -3.42
N GLU A 308 -14.28 -14.33 -2.93
CA GLU A 308 -13.85 -15.73 -3.06
C GLU A 308 -14.82 -16.64 -2.29
N GLU A 309 -15.20 -16.24 -1.08
CA GLU A 309 -16.21 -16.95 -0.27
C GLU A 309 -17.57 -17.03 -0.98
N ASP A 310 -18.09 -15.91 -1.50
CA ASP A 310 -19.36 -15.87 -2.24
C ASP A 310 -19.31 -16.80 -3.48
N PHE A 311 -18.16 -16.88 -4.17
CA PHE A 311 -17.95 -17.81 -5.29
C PHE A 311 -18.00 -19.26 -4.83
N ILE A 312 -17.30 -19.60 -3.75
CA ILE A 312 -17.24 -20.96 -3.19
C ILE A 312 -18.63 -21.40 -2.71
N VAL A 313 -19.34 -20.54 -1.98
CA VAL A 313 -20.70 -20.79 -1.49
C VAL A 313 -21.67 -20.98 -2.65
N ALA A 314 -21.62 -20.12 -3.67
CA ALA A 314 -22.45 -20.26 -4.86
C ALA A 314 -22.19 -21.60 -5.55
N ALA A 315 -20.92 -21.95 -5.79
CA ALA A 315 -20.56 -23.20 -6.45
C ALA A 315 -21.01 -24.44 -5.66
N ALA A 316 -20.85 -24.44 -4.34
CA ALA A 316 -21.31 -25.53 -3.47
C ALA A 316 -22.84 -25.70 -3.50
N TYR A 317 -23.59 -24.58 -3.41
CA TYR A 317 -25.05 -24.59 -3.47
C TYR A 317 -25.56 -25.17 -4.80
N TRP A 318 -25.00 -24.73 -5.92
CA TRP A 318 -25.45 -25.17 -7.24
C TRP A 318 -25.06 -26.62 -7.55
N ASP A 319 -23.94 -27.12 -7.01
CA ASP A 319 -23.58 -28.54 -7.14
C ASP A 319 -24.57 -29.47 -6.40
N ILE A 320 -25.02 -29.08 -5.19
CA ILE A 320 -26.07 -29.80 -4.46
C ILE A 320 -27.38 -29.74 -5.24
N ARG A 321 -27.77 -28.56 -5.72
CA ARG A 321 -29.00 -28.40 -6.48
C ARG A 321 -29.00 -29.27 -7.74
N TYR A 322 -27.87 -29.34 -8.44
CA TYR A 322 -27.72 -30.22 -9.60
C TYR A 322 -27.87 -31.70 -9.22
N ALA A 323 -27.23 -32.15 -8.13
CA ALA A 323 -27.39 -33.53 -7.65
C ALA A 323 -28.86 -33.88 -7.32
N THR A 324 -29.59 -32.95 -6.71
CA THR A 324 -31.02 -33.08 -6.42
C THR A 324 -31.85 -33.17 -7.69
N ILE A 325 -31.63 -32.28 -8.66
CA ILE A 325 -32.33 -32.29 -9.96
C ILE A 325 -32.06 -33.60 -10.70
N LYS A 326 -30.81 -34.05 -10.75
CA LYS A 326 -30.43 -35.32 -11.39
C LYS A 326 -31.17 -36.51 -10.78
N ARG A 327 -31.30 -36.56 -9.44
CA ARG A 327 -32.09 -37.60 -8.75
C ARG A 327 -33.58 -37.50 -9.04
N GLN A 328 -34.14 -36.29 -9.09
CA GLN A 328 -35.55 -36.08 -9.46
C GLN A 328 -35.82 -36.58 -10.87
N GLN A 329 -34.98 -36.23 -11.85
CA GLN A 329 -35.12 -36.66 -13.24
C GLN A 329 -34.94 -38.18 -13.41
N ALA A 330 -33.94 -38.78 -12.75
CA ALA A 330 -33.76 -40.24 -12.79
C ALA A 330 -34.97 -40.98 -12.23
N ASN A 331 -35.52 -40.49 -11.11
CA ASN A 331 -36.71 -41.07 -10.51
C ASN A 331 -37.96 -40.86 -11.39
N GLU A 332 -38.09 -39.69 -12.02
CA GLU A 332 -39.18 -39.41 -12.96
C GLU A 332 -39.14 -40.31 -14.20
N MET A 333 -37.96 -40.53 -14.76
CA MET A 333 -37.76 -41.48 -15.86
C MET A 333 -38.10 -42.91 -15.44
N ALA A 334 -37.64 -43.36 -14.26
CA ALA A 334 -38.00 -44.67 -13.73
C ALA A 334 -39.52 -44.81 -13.55
N LEU A 335 -40.18 -43.77 -13.07
CA LEU A 335 -41.64 -43.73 -12.86
C LEU A 335 -42.39 -43.78 -14.19
N LYS A 336 -41.92 -43.05 -15.22
CA LYS A 336 -42.46 -43.12 -16.59
C LYS A 336 -42.31 -44.52 -17.18
N THR A 337 -41.13 -45.13 -17.05
CA THR A 337 -40.87 -46.49 -17.54
C THR A 337 -41.74 -47.52 -16.81
N ALA A 338 -41.88 -47.42 -15.48
CA ALA A 338 -42.73 -48.30 -14.70
C ALA A 338 -44.22 -48.16 -15.07
N ARG A 339 -44.71 -46.94 -15.32
CA ARG A 339 -46.08 -46.70 -15.81
C ARG A 339 -46.32 -47.30 -17.20
N ASN A 340 -45.37 -47.15 -18.11
CA ASN A 340 -45.46 -47.74 -19.45
C ASN A 340 -45.46 -49.28 -19.38
N ALA A 341 -44.59 -49.85 -18.53
CA ALA A 341 -44.55 -51.30 -18.29
C ALA A 341 -45.84 -51.81 -17.64
N LEU A 342 -46.44 -51.04 -16.72
CA LEU A 342 -47.72 -51.37 -16.10
C LEU A 342 -48.83 -51.43 -17.15
N GLY A 343 -48.92 -50.42 -18.03
CA GLY A 343 -49.89 -50.40 -19.12
C GLY A 343 -49.74 -51.56 -20.09
N LYS A 344 -48.52 -52.05 -20.33
CA LYS A 344 -48.25 -53.26 -21.13
C LYS A 344 -48.68 -54.54 -20.40
N ALA A 345 -48.31 -54.69 -19.14
CA ALA A 345 -48.69 -55.85 -18.32
C ALA A 345 -50.21 -55.97 -18.11
N GLN A 346 -50.92 -54.83 -18.03
CA GLN A 346 -52.39 -54.79 -17.99
C GLN A 346 -53.02 -55.27 -19.31
N LYS A 347 -52.44 -54.93 -20.46
CA LYS A 347 -52.91 -55.41 -21.78
C LYS A 347 -52.64 -56.91 -21.97
N GLU A 348 -51.57 -57.43 -21.39
CA GLU A 348 -51.16 -58.83 -21.49
C GLU A 348 -51.81 -59.74 -20.42
N GLY A 349 -52.59 -59.18 -19.48
CA GLY A 349 -53.31 -59.96 -18.45
C GLY A 349 -52.43 -60.55 -17.34
N ASN A 350 -51.18 -60.09 -17.18
CA ASN A 350 -50.26 -60.63 -16.17
C ASN A 350 -50.46 -59.97 -14.79
N GLU A 351 -51.43 -60.47 -14.01
CA GLU A 351 -51.79 -59.91 -12.69
C GLU A 351 -50.63 -59.81 -11.69
N SER A 352 -49.69 -60.78 -11.73
CA SER A 352 -48.54 -60.79 -10.82
C SER A 352 -47.61 -59.58 -11.09
N GLN A 353 -47.41 -59.27 -12.37
CA GLN A 353 -46.56 -58.18 -12.82
C GLN A 353 -47.25 -56.82 -12.60
N VAL A 354 -48.57 -56.76 -12.76
CA VAL A 354 -49.39 -55.59 -12.42
C VAL A 354 -49.25 -55.23 -10.93
N LYS A 355 -49.46 -56.19 -10.01
CA LYS A 355 -49.31 -55.93 -8.56
C LYS A 355 -47.90 -55.46 -8.19
N ARG A 356 -46.86 -56.06 -8.79
CA ARG A 356 -45.46 -55.66 -8.57
C ARG A 356 -45.18 -54.23 -9.05
N LEU A 357 -45.60 -53.90 -10.28
CA LEU A 357 -45.36 -52.59 -10.88
C LEU A 357 -46.16 -51.47 -10.20
N THR A 358 -47.38 -51.74 -9.71
CA THR A 358 -48.15 -50.78 -8.91
C THR A 358 -47.43 -50.41 -7.61
N LYS A 359 -46.91 -51.41 -6.87
CA LYS A 359 -46.10 -51.15 -5.65
C LYS A 359 -44.83 -50.36 -5.98
N GLU A 360 -44.18 -50.67 -7.09
CA GLU A 360 -42.98 -49.95 -7.52
C GLU A 360 -43.29 -48.50 -7.90
N ILE A 361 -44.39 -48.23 -8.59
CA ILE A 361 -44.85 -46.87 -8.91
C ILE A 361 -45.15 -46.08 -7.62
N GLU A 362 -45.83 -46.67 -6.64
CA GLU A 362 -46.05 -46.01 -5.34
C GLU A 362 -44.73 -45.69 -4.62
N ARG A 363 -43.77 -46.63 -4.62
CA ARG A 363 -42.43 -46.42 -4.06
C ARG A 363 -41.71 -45.26 -4.75
N LEU A 364 -41.67 -45.25 -6.09
CA LEU A 364 -41.05 -44.20 -6.88
C LEU A 364 -41.77 -42.85 -6.71
N ALA A 365 -43.09 -42.83 -6.60
CA ALA A 365 -43.88 -41.63 -6.33
C ALA A 365 -43.57 -41.04 -4.95
N LYS A 366 -43.47 -41.87 -3.90
CA LYS A 366 -43.03 -41.46 -2.56
C LYS A 366 -41.61 -40.89 -2.59
N LEU A 367 -40.69 -41.52 -3.32
CA LEU A 367 -39.33 -40.99 -3.51
C LEU A 367 -39.33 -39.65 -4.27
N LYS A 368 -40.21 -39.48 -5.26
CA LYS A 368 -40.32 -38.21 -6.02
C LYS A 368 -40.79 -37.10 -5.10
N ALA A 369 -41.82 -37.36 -4.29
CA ALA A 369 -42.29 -36.43 -3.28
C ALA A 369 -41.17 -36.08 -2.29
N ARG A 370 -40.40 -37.08 -1.81
CA ARG A 370 -39.24 -36.86 -0.93
C ARG A 370 -38.23 -35.90 -1.55
N PHE A 371 -37.77 -36.16 -2.77
CA PHE A 371 -36.76 -35.31 -3.42
C PHE A 371 -37.26 -33.91 -3.79
N ALA A 372 -38.57 -33.72 -3.96
CA ALA A 372 -39.16 -32.44 -4.34
C ALA A 372 -39.50 -31.54 -3.14
N THR A 373 -39.95 -32.13 -2.03
CA THR A 373 -40.56 -31.38 -0.91
C THR A 373 -39.73 -31.36 0.36
N THR A 374 -38.75 -32.26 0.50
CA THR A 374 -37.91 -32.30 1.71
C THR A 374 -36.60 -31.54 1.53
N ALA A 375 -36.12 -30.92 2.61
CA ALA A 375 -34.85 -30.21 2.63
C ALA A 375 -33.66 -31.17 2.52
N VAL A 376 -32.58 -30.69 1.90
CA VAL A 376 -31.27 -31.36 1.97
C VAL A 376 -30.69 -31.12 3.36
N ARG A 377 -30.01 -32.11 3.92
CA ARG A 377 -29.41 -32.03 5.26
C ARG A 377 -28.29 -30.99 5.28
N ASP A 378 -28.22 -30.15 6.32
CA ASP A 378 -27.20 -29.10 6.46
C ASP A 378 -25.76 -29.64 6.39
N GLN A 379 -25.50 -30.84 6.92
CA GLN A 379 -24.19 -31.49 6.84
C GLN A 379 -23.73 -31.75 5.40
N ASP A 380 -24.66 -31.98 4.46
CA ASP A 380 -24.30 -32.14 3.05
C ASP A 380 -23.88 -30.80 2.42
N PHE A 381 -24.46 -29.68 2.86
CA PHE A 381 -24.02 -28.32 2.49
C PHE A 381 -22.62 -28.02 3.03
N VAL A 382 -22.37 -28.27 4.31
CA VAL A 382 -21.05 -28.09 4.93
C VAL A 382 -19.99 -28.94 4.21
N ARG A 383 -20.27 -30.22 3.99
CA ARG A 383 -19.35 -31.13 3.28
C ARG A 383 -19.02 -30.64 1.87
N LYS A 384 -20.02 -30.13 1.14
CA LYS A 384 -19.81 -29.61 -0.22
C LYS A 384 -19.09 -28.28 -0.24
N TYR A 385 -19.35 -27.41 0.73
CA TYR A 385 -18.61 -26.17 0.92
C TYR A 385 -17.12 -26.46 1.16
N LEU A 386 -16.78 -27.35 2.09
CA LEU A 386 -15.38 -27.70 2.39
C LEU A 386 -14.65 -28.32 1.19
N ALA A 387 -15.31 -29.21 0.45
CA ALA A 387 -14.73 -29.75 -0.78
C ALA A 387 -14.48 -28.65 -1.83
N MET A 388 -15.43 -27.72 -2.00
CA MET A 388 -15.32 -26.61 -2.94
C MET A 388 -14.20 -25.63 -2.55
N LEU A 389 -14.12 -25.32 -1.26
CA LEU A 389 -13.08 -24.50 -0.67
C LEU A 389 -11.69 -25.11 -0.90
N ALA A 390 -11.51 -26.40 -0.60
CA ALA A 390 -10.26 -27.12 -0.84
C ALA A 390 -9.85 -27.11 -2.32
N TYR A 391 -10.81 -27.28 -3.23
CA TYR A 391 -10.57 -27.23 -4.67
C TYR A 391 -10.09 -25.84 -5.11
N VAL A 392 -10.80 -24.78 -4.73
CA VAL A 392 -10.44 -23.39 -5.09
C VAL A 392 -9.06 -23.02 -4.53
N ILE A 393 -8.77 -23.39 -3.28
CA ILE A 393 -7.45 -23.21 -2.67
C ILE A 393 -6.37 -23.93 -3.46
N GLY A 394 -6.58 -25.21 -3.79
CA GLY A 394 -5.63 -26.00 -4.58
C GLY A 394 -5.34 -25.38 -5.94
N ARG A 395 -6.36 -24.80 -6.61
CA ARG A 395 -6.17 -24.12 -7.90
C ARG A 395 -5.37 -22.82 -7.78
N PHE A 396 -5.58 -22.03 -6.72
CA PHE A 396 -4.73 -20.86 -6.46
C PHE A 396 -3.28 -21.25 -6.16
N GLU A 397 -3.06 -22.23 -5.30
CA GLU A 397 -1.72 -22.72 -4.95
C GLU A 397 -0.98 -23.34 -6.15
N GLN A 398 -1.70 -23.83 -7.16
CA GLN A 398 -1.13 -24.31 -8.42
C GLN A 398 -0.82 -23.18 -9.41
N SER A 399 -1.66 -22.15 -9.49
CA SER A 399 -1.56 -21.10 -10.52
C SER A 399 -0.62 -19.96 -10.14
N ILE A 400 -0.39 -19.76 -8.84
CA ILE A 400 0.46 -18.70 -8.30
C ILE A 400 1.72 -19.36 -7.70
N PRO A 401 2.93 -18.99 -8.15
CA PRO A 401 4.17 -19.56 -7.64
C PRO A 401 4.36 -19.37 -6.13
N ASN A 402 4.93 -20.38 -5.47
CA ASN A 402 5.29 -20.35 -4.05
C ASN A 402 4.14 -19.93 -3.12
N CYS A 403 2.90 -20.16 -3.55
CA CYS A 403 1.71 -19.67 -2.90
C CYS A 403 1.20 -20.61 -1.80
N LYS A 404 0.68 -20.03 -0.70
CA LYS A 404 -0.06 -20.76 0.33
C LYS A 404 -1.28 -19.96 0.79
N VAL A 405 -2.45 -20.58 0.83
CA VAL A 405 -3.63 -19.97 1.47
C VAL A 405 -3.56 -20.22 2.98
N ILE A 406 -3.60 -19.15 3.76
CA ILE A 406 -3.38 -19.20 5.23
C ILE A 406 -4.62 -18.84 6.04
N GLY A 407 -5.68 -18.34 5.41
CA GLY A 407 -6.90 -17.97 6.11
C GLY A 407 -8.01 -17.44 5.20
N VAL A 408 -9.16 -17.21 5.81
CA VAL A 408 -10.37 -16.61 5.20
C VAL A 408 -10.79 -15.46 6.11
N ASN A 409 -11.22 -14.34 5.52
CA ASN A 409 -11.69 -13.16 6.23
C ASN A 409 -10.62 -12.53 7.14
N THR A 410 -10.68 -12.76 8.46
CA THR A 410 -9.73 -12.21 9.43
C THR A 410 -8.68 -13.25 9.77
N THR A 411 -7.41 -12.93 9.52
CA THR A 411 -6.27 -13.83 9.74
C THR A 411 -5.18 -13.12 10.54
N HIS A 412 -4.69 -13.78 11.59
CA HIS A 412 -3.61 -13.26 12.43
C HIS A 412 -2.28 -13.91 12.04
N ILE A 413 -1.26 -13.10 11.81
CA ILE A 413 0.10 -13.55 11.48
C ILE A 413 1.06 -13.08 12.56
N SER A 414 2.07 -13.89 12.87
CA SER A 414 3.21 -13.48 13.68
C SER A 414 4.41 -13.40 12.76
N PHE A 415 4.95 -12.20 12.61
CA PHE A 415 6.01 -11.90 11.67
C PHE A 415 7.15 -11.19 12.40
N GLY A 416 8.30 -11.86 12.53
CA GLY A 416 9.44 -11.32 13.29
C GLY A 416 9.11 -10.96 14.75
N GLY A 417 8.18 -11.70 15.37
CA GLY A 417 7.73 -11.45 16.74
C GLY A 417 6.65 -10.37 16.88
N LYS A 418 6.22 -9.71 15.79
CA LYS A 418 5.08 -8.78 15.78
C LYS A 418 3.82 -9.50 15.32
N THR A 419 2.70 -9.25 15.98
CA THR A 419 1.39 -9.80 15.62
C THR A 419 0.67 -8.82 14.69
N ILE A 420 0.21 -9.30 13.55
CA ILE A 420 -0.46 -8.49 12.53
C ILE A 420 -1.79 -9.17 12.18
N GLU A 421 -2.87 -8.41 12.15
CA GLU A 421 -4.19 -8.87 11.74
C GLU A 421 -4.50 -8.34 10.34
N LEU A 422 -4.78 -9.26 9.41
CA LEU A 422 -5.35 -8.91 8.11
C LEU A 422 -6.86 -9.15 8.19
N SER A 423 -7.66 -8.09 8.12
CA SER A 423 -9.12 -8.15 8.27
C SER A 423 -9.81 -7.82 6.95
N VAL A 424 -10.57 -8.76 6.38
CA VAL A 424 -11.36 -8.53 5.16
C VAL A 424 -12.84 -8.36 5.52
N PRO A 425 -13.41 -7.14 5.49
CA PRO A 425 -14.80 -6.93 5.89
C PRO A 425 -15.81 -7.79 5.13
N ASP A 426 -16.93 -8.09 5.76
CA ASP A 426 -18.01 -8.95 5.26
C ASP A 426 -18.89 -8.31 4.17
N HIS A 427 -18.60 -7.07 3.78
CA HIS A 427 -19.37 -6.29 2.82
C HIS A 427 -18.51 -5.76 1.67
N VAL A 428 -19.16 -5.35 0.58
CA VAL A 428 -18.52 -4.76 -0.62
C VAL A 428 -18.87 -3.27 -0.82
N LYS A 429 -19.53 -2.64 0.15
CA LYS A 429 -19.96 -1.24 0.06
C LYS A 429 -18.75 -0.30 0.07
N VAL A 430 -18.62 0.52 -0.97
CA VAL A 430 -17.64 1.61 -1.01
C VAL A 430 -17.97 2.65 0.06
N THR A 431 -17.05 2.88 0.99
CA THR A 431 -17.22 3.78 2.13
C THR A 431 -15.87 4.32 2.62
N ASP A 432 -15.87 5.50 3.21
CA ASP A 432 -14.73 6.10 3.92
C ASP A 432 -14.72 5.76 5.42
N MET A 433 -15.69 4.98 5.91
CA MET A 433 -15.82 4.60 7.32
C MET A 433 -15.04 3.34 7.72
N LEU A 434 -14.30 2.71 6.79
CA LEU A 434 -13.62 1.43 7.06
C LEU A 434 -12.69 1.49 8.28
N LEU A 435 -11.87 2.56 8.39
CA LEU A 435 -10.96 2.74 9.51
C LEU A 435 -11.72 3.04 10.81
N SER A 436 -12.62 4.02 10.78
CA SER A 436 -13.41 4.44 11.96
C SER A 436 -14.20 3.27 12.58
N ASN A 437 -14.85 2.45 11.74
CA ASN A 437 -15.58 1.27 12.20
C ASN A 437 -14.67 0.23 12.87
N ARG A 438 -13.46 -0.02 12.34
CA ARG A 438 -12.53 -0.98 12.94
C ARG A 438 -11.94 -0.46 14.25
N VAL A 439 -11.51 0.80 14.27
CA VAL A 439 -10.91 1.44 15.45
C VAL A 439 -11.93 1.58 16.58
N GLY A 440 -13.20 1.82 16.27
CA GLY A 440 -14.27 1.90 17.28
C GLY A 440 -14.42 0.64 18.14
N ALA A 441 -13.88 -0.50 17.70
CA ALA A 441 -13.89 -1.77 18.44
C ALA A 441 -12.60 -2.04 19.25
N HIS A 442 -11.63 -1.12 19.31
CA HIS A 442 -10.31 -1.37 19.91
C HIS A 442 -10.33 -1.58 21.44
N GLY A 443 -11.15 -0.82 22.18
CA GLY A 443 -11.14 -0.84 23.66
C GLY A 443 -11.37 -2.24 24.24
N PRO A 444 -12.44 -2.95 23.85
CA PRO A 444 -12.66 -4.34 24.26
C PRO A 444 -11.50 -5.29 23.89
N GLN A 445 -10.80 -5.04 22.78
CA GLN A 445 -9.68 -5.88 22.34
C GLN A 445 -8.43 -5.70 23.23
N VAL A 446 -8.16 -4.47 23.67
CA VAL A 446 -7.11 -4.18 24.67
C VAL A 446 -7.39 -4.95 25.96
N LEU A 447 -8.63 -4.87 26.47
CA LEU A 447 -9.01 -5.53 27.72
C LEU A 447 -8.91 -7.06 27.67
N ARG A 448 -9.17 -7.67 26.50
CA ARG A 448 -9.04 -9.12 26.29
C ARG A 448 -7.61 -9.56 25.95
N LYS A 449 -6.67 -8.62 25.84
CA LYS A 449 -5.29 -8.87 25.38
C LYS A 449 -5.25 -9.56 24.00
N ASP A 450 -6.23 -9.28 23.15
CA ASP A 450 -6.37 -9.86 21.81
C ASP A 450 -6.03 -8.88 20.67
N LEU A 451 -5.57 -7.66 21.02
CA LEU A 451 -5.17 -6.63 20.07
C LEU A 451 -3.80 -6.94 19.44
N ALA A 452 -3.75 -6.99 18.11
CA ALA A 452 -2.53 -7.14 17.32
C ALA A 452 -1.72 -5.83 17.27
N ASP A 453 -0.40 -5.91 17.05
CA ASP A 453 0.48 -4.74 16.90
C ASP A 453 0.12 -3.89 15.67
N ALA A 454 -0.42 -4.51 14.62
CA ALA A 454 -1.04 -3.83 13.50
C ALA A 454 -2.30 -4.56 13.01
N ILE A 455 -3.33 -3.80 12.66
CA ILE A 455 -4.59 -4.30 12.09
C ILE A 455 -4.81 -3.61 10.75
N ILE A 456 -4.89 -4.39 9.68
CA ILE A 456 -4.94 -3.90 8.31
C ILE A 456 -6.25 -4.36 7.68
N VAL A 457 -7.12 -3.40 7.38
CA VAL A 457 -8.41 -3.62 6.72
C VAL A 457 -8.20 -3.77 5.21
N CYS A 458 -8.38 -4.98 4.71
CA CYS A 458 -8.26 -5.36 3.31
C CYS A 458 -9.66 -5.47 2.67
N HIS A 459 -10.38 -4.36 2.55
CA HIS A 459 -11.66 -4.32 1.84
C HIS A 459 -11.44 -4.49 0.31
N PRO A 460 -12.38 -5.07 -0.46
CA PRO A 460 -12.23 -5.21 -1.91
C PRO A 460 -12.30 -3.91 -2.71
N TYR A 461 -12.98 -2.89 -2.18
CA TYR A 461 -13.18 -1.57 -2.83
C TYR A 461 -12.94 -0.35 -1.89
N PRO A 462 -11.77 -0.25 -1.24
CA PRO A 462 -11.39 0.86 -0.39
C PRO A 462 -11.22 2.13 -1.22
N LEU A 463 -11.44 3.30 -0.60
CA LEU A 463 -11.20 4.57 -1.27
C LEU A 463 -9.72 4.94 -1.32
N ASN A 464 -8.99 4.74 -0.23
CA ASN A 464 -7.59 5.13 -0.15
C ASN A 464 -6.86 4.39 0.96
N ALA A 465 -5.53 4.54 0.97
CA ALA A 465 -4.72 4.18 2.12
C ALA A 465 -4.89 5.24 3.21
N ARG A 466 -5.09 4.76 4.43
CA ARG A 466 -5.16 5.58 5.63
C ARG A 466 -4.77 4.77 6.85
N PHE A 467 -4.27 5.43 7.88
CA PHE A 467 -4.03 4.78 9.16
C PHE A 467 -4.20 5.74 10.35
N THR A 468 -4.31 5.16 11.53
CA THR A 468 -4.17 5.84 12.82
C THR A 468 -3.52 4.91 13.84
N ALA A 469 -2.92 5.44 14.89
CA ALA A 469 -2.37 4.64 15.99
C ALA A 469 -3.22 4.80 17.25
N ARG A 470 -3.31 3.74 18.05
CA ARG A 470 -3.93 3.78 19.38
C ARG A 470 -2.96 3.24 20.41
N GLU A 471 -3.05 3.78 21.61
CA GLU A 471 -2.34 3.20 22.75
C GLU A 471 -2.90 1.81 23.07
N ARG A 472 -2.00 0.91 23.44
CA ARG A 472 -2.28 -0.42 23.93
C ARG A 472 -1.60 -0.55 25.28
N ASP A 473 -2.36 -0.84 26.33
CA ASP A 473 -1.78 -1.28 27.59
C ASP A 473 -1.65 -2.81 27.57
N ALA A 474 -0.44 -3.30 27.85
CA ALA A 474 -0.19 -4.71 28.08
C ALA A 474 0.62 -4.87 29.37
N ASP A 475 -0.02 -5.47 30.38
CA ASP A 475 0.61 -5.78 31.68
C ASP A 475 1.18 -4.54 32.40
N GLY A 476 0.47 -3.39 32.30
CA GLY A 476 0.86 -2.13 32.94
C GLY A 476 1.98 -1.39 32.21
N LYS A 477 2.25 -1.77 30.96
CA LYS A 477 3.22 -1.10 30.08
C LYS A 477 2.49 -0.50 28.90
N ARG A 478 2.76 0.79 28.67
CA ARG A 478 2.34 1.50 27.48
C ARG A 478 3.00 0.90 26.24
N GLY A 479 2.20 0.64 25.22
CA GLY A 479 2.60 0.28 23.87
C GLY A 479 1.62 0.89 22.87
N HIS A 480 1.74 0.54 21.60
CA HIS A 480 0.85 1.06 20.57
C HIS A 480 0.40 -0.03 19.59
N SER A 481 -0.65 0.28 18.83
CA SER A 481 -1.11 -0.53 17.72
C SER A 481 -1.55 0.34 16.56
N TYR A 482 -1.17 -0.06 15.34
CA TYR A 482 -1.56 0.63 14.11
C TYR A 482 -2.84 0.04 13.54
N PHE A 483 -3.77 0.91 13.13
CA PHE A 483 -4.95 0.53 12.36
C PHE A 483 -4.81 1.15 10.98
N ALA A 484 -4.86 0.35 9.92
CA ALA A 484 -4.69 0.81 8.56
C ALA A 484 -5.77 0.27 7.62
N VAL A 485 -6.00 0.94 6.49
CA VAL A 485 -6.80 0.45 5.37
C VAL A 485 -5.87 0.27 4.18
N ALA A 486 -5.83 -0.93 3.62
CA ALA A 486 -5.07 -1.21 2.41
C ALA A 486 -5.80 -0.60 1.20
N PRO A 487 -5.12 0.16 0.31
CA PRO A 487 -5.72 0.64 -0.93
C PRO A 487 -5.94 -0.52 -1.91
N MET A 488 -6.67 -0.26 -2.99
CA MET A 488 -6.91 -1.24 -4.05
C MET A 488 -5.81 -1.17 -5.12
N CYS A 489 -5.28 -2.31 -5.54
CA CYS A 489 -4.23 -2.42 -6.57
C CYS A 489 -4.82 -2.46 -7.99
N VAL A 490 -5.25 -1.30 -8.52
CA VAL A 490 -5.82 -1.16 -9.87
C VAL A 490 -5.34 0.10 -10.59
N ASP A 491 -5.36 0.09 -11.93
CA ASP A 491 -5.09 1.29 -12.74
C ASP A 491 -6.34 2.19 -12.78
N SER A 492 -6.38 3.17 -11.88
CA SER A 492 -7.49 4.11 -11.79
C SER A 492 -7.64 5.00 -13.03
N LYS A 493 -6.53 5.35 -13.71
CA LYS A 493 -6.56 6.22 -14.90
C LYS A 493 -7.23 5.47 -16.05
N PHE A 494 -6.81 4.23 -16.29
CA PHE A 494 -7.43 3.36 -17.27
C PHE A 494 -8.91 3.10 -16.95
N LEU A 495 -9.23 2.73 -15.70
CA LEU A 495 -10.61 2.40 -15.31
C LEU A 495 -11.56 3.61 -15.47
N ARG A 496 -11.12 4.81 -15.09
CA ARG A 496 -11.92 6.04 -15.29
C ARG A 496 -12.20 6.27 -16.77
N GLU A 497 -11.21 6.10 -17.65
CA GLU A 497 -11.41 6.22 -19.10
C GLU A 497 -12.36 5.13 -19.64
N ALA A 498 -12.17 3.88 -19.22
CA ALA A 498 -12.90 2.72 -19.71
C ALA A 498 -14.37 2.68 -19.24
N LEU A 499 -14.68 3.32 -18.11
CA LEU A 499 -16.00 3.30 -17.46
C LEU A 499 -16.73 4.65 -17.56
N ARG A 500 -16.15 5.68 -18.20
CA ARG A 500 -16.71 7.06 -18.25
C ARG A 500 -18.13 7.16 -18.81
N HIS A 501 -18.50 6.23 -19.69
CA HIS A 501 -19.80 6.23 -20.39
C HIS A 501 -20.90 5.48 -19.63
N ILE A 502 -20.58 4.86 -18.49
CA ILE A 502 -21.56 4.13 -17.67
C ILE A 502 -22.32 5.12 -16.79
N ILE A 503 -23.55 5.42 -17.17
CA ILE A 503 -24.42 6.36 -16.44
C ILE A 503 -24.79 5.79 -15.06
N ARG A 504 -25.37 4.58 -15.02
CA ARG A 504 -25.81 3.94 -13.77
C ARG A 504 -24.68 3.11 -13.16
N LYS A 505 -24.04 3.65 -12.13
CA LYS A 505 -22.91 3.03 -11.39
C LYS A 505 -23.36 1.88 -10.48
N VAL A 506 -23.84 0.78 -11.06
CA VAL A 506 -24.34 -0.40 -10.32
C VAL A 506 -23.19 -1.15 -9.64
N HIS A 507 -22.10 -1.39 -10.35
CA HIS A 507 -20.95 -2.12 -9.81
C HIS A 507 -20.14 -1.26 -8.83
N PRO A 508 -19.68 -1.78 -7.67
CA PRO A 508 -18.90 -1.03 -6.67
C PRO A 508 -17.65 -0.36 -7.26
N ILE A 509 -16.97 -1.00 -8.22
CA ILE A 509 -15.79 -0.41 -8.88
C ILE A 509 -16.08 0.97 -9.47
N ASN A 510 -17.25 1.17 -10.11
CA ASN A 510 -17.62 2.47 -10.68
C ASN A 510 -17.80 3.52 -9.56
N LYS A 511 -18.34 3.12 -8.41
CA LYS A 511 -18.51 4.03 -7.28
C LYS A 511 -17.15 4.41 -6.67
N ALA A 512 -16.24 3.45 -6.57
CA ALA A 512 -14.90 3.68 -6.06
C ALA A 512 -14.10 4.59 -7.00
N VAL A 513 -13.90 4.21 -8.27
CA VAL A 513 -12.99 4.94 -9.16
C VAL A 513 -13.40 6.37 -9.44
N PHE A 514 -14.70 6.69 -9.42
CA PHE A 514 -15.21 8.04 -9.61
C PHE A 514 -15.42 8.82 -8.32
N ASN A 515 -15.03 8.27 -7.16
CA ASN A 515 -14.96 9.04 -5.92
C ASN A 515 -13.70 9.92 -5.93
N GLU A 516 -13.83 11.16 -5.45
CA GLU A 516 -12.74 12.15 -5.40
C GLU A 516 -11.60 11.73 -4.47
N GLN A 517 -11.92 10.94 -3.43
CA GLN A 517 -10.94 10.38 -2.50
C GLN A 517 -10.16 9.19 -3.06
N PHE A 518 -10.54 8.66 -4.23
CA PHE A 518 -10.06 7.36 -4.68
C PHE A 518 -8.60 7.37 -5.14
N GLN A 519 -7.72 6.78 -4.33
CA GLN A 519 -6.30 6.64 -4.60
C GLN A 519 -5.88 5.15 -4.54
N PRO A 520 -5.53 4.53 -5.68
CA PRO A 520 -5.06 3.14 -5.72
C PRO A 520 -3.59 3.03 -5.29
N GLY A 521 -3.17 1.82 -4.91
CA GLY A 521 -1.82 1.54 -4.45
C GLY A 521 -1.66 0.13 -3.88
N VAL A 522 -0.55 -0.08 -3.20
CA VAL A 522 -0.27 -1.24 -2.31
C VAL A 522 0.25 -0.74 -0.97
N LEU A 523 0.33 -1.62 0.04
CA LEU A 523 0.99 -1.29 1.31
C LEU A 523 2.32 -2.04 1.45
N LEU A 524 3.33 -1.35 1.97
CA LEU A 524 4.54 -1.94 2.50
C LEU A 524 4.44 -1.95 4.03
N VAL A 525 4.71 -3.10 4.65
CA VAL A 525 4.80 -3.24 6.10
C VAL A 525 6.21 -3.68 6.44
N GLU A 526 6.85 -3.00 7.37
CA GLU A 526 8.22 -3.31 7.73
C GLU A 526 8.56 -3.00 9.18
N THR A 527 9.66 -3.58 9.64
CA THR A 527 10.38 -3.13 10.82
C THR A 527 11.70 -2.48 10.45
N VAL A 528 12.04 -1.43 11.19
CA VAL A 528 13.36 -0.81 11.13
C VAL A 528 13.87 -0.65 12.56
N ASN A 529 15.05 -1.19 12.86
CA ASN A 529 15.60 -1.21 14.21
C ASN A 529 14.65 -1.93 15.21
N GLY A 530 13.90 -2.94 14.75
CA GLY A 530 12.88 -3.63 15.55
C GLY A 530 11.60 -2.81 15.84
N VAL A 531 11.53 -1.55 15.38
CA VAL A 531 10.34 -0.71 15.46
C VAL A 531 9.41 -1.06 14.30
N LEU A 532 8.15 -1.36 14.59
CA LEU A 532 7.13 -1.60 13.56
C LEU A 532 6.71 -0.25 12.96
N MET A 533 6.84 -0.13 11.65
CA MET A 533 6.43 1.06 10.92
C MET A 533 4.93 0.97 10.59
N PRO A 534 4.18 2.10 10.61
CA PRO A 534 2.82 2.09 10.11
C PRO A 534 2.84 1.62 8.64
N PRO A 535 1.82 0.88 8.17
CA PRO A 535 1.79 0.43 6.78
C PRO A 535 1.87 1.60 5.79
N GLU A 536 2.92 1.61 4.96
CA GLU A 536 3.25 2.73 4.07
C GLU A 536 2.68 2.51 2.66
N PRO A 537 1.97 3.48 2.08
CA PRO A 537 1.39 3.32 0.75
C PRO A 537 2.42 3.53 -0.36
N ILE A 538 2.38 2.65 -1.35
CA ILE A 538 3.08 2.82 -2.63
C ILE A 538 2.04 3.07 -3.72
N SER A 539 2.15 4.21 -4.41
CA SER A 539 1.25 4.55 -5.51
C SER A 539 1.49 3.62 -6.70
N ILE A 540 0.46 3.37 -7.52
CA ILE A 540 0.61 2.58 -8.74
C ILE A 540 1.65 3.20 -9.70
N GLY A 541 1.77 4.53 -9.71
CA GLY A 541 2.74 5.23 -10.55
C GLY A 541 4.20 5.03 -10.11
N ALA A 542 4.43 4.76 -8.82
CA ALA A 542 5.73 4.51 -8.20
C ALA A 542 6.16 3.04 -8.20
N LEU A 543 5.25 2.11 -8.53
CA LEU A 543 5.61 0.71 -8.75
C LEU A 543 6.61 0.60 -9.90
N ASP A 544 7.42 -0.45 -9.89
CA ASP A 544 8.42 -0.69 -10.91
C ASP A 544 7.73 -0.83 -12.28
N LYS A 545 7.76 0.25 -13.06
CA LYS A 545 7.39 0.22 -14.48
C LYS A 545 8.51 -0.53 -15.17
N PHE A 546 8.35 -1.85 -15.26
CA PHE A 546 9.22 -2.81 -15.92
C PHE A 546 10.04 -2.15 -17.04
N ARG A 547 11.18 -1.53 -16.70
CA ARG A 547 12.14 -1.13 -17.70
C ARG A 547 12.78 -2.44 -18.04
N MET A 548 12.40 -3.02 -19.18
CA MET A 548 13.20 -4.07 -19.80
C MET A 548 14.65 -3.64 -19.60
N ARG A 549 15.38 -4.42 -18.78
CA ARG A 549 16.80 -4.25 -18.48
C ARG A 549 17.54 -4.32 -19.81
N THR A 550 17.55 -3.22 -20.53
CA THR A 550 18.09 -3.09 -21.89
C THR A 550 19.14 -2.01 -21.80
N LYS A 551 20.25 -2.35 -21.15
CA LYS A 551 21.64 -1.94 -21.49
C LYS A 551 22.70 -2.17 -20.40
N ASP A 552 22.31 -2.47 -19.15
CA ASP A 552 23.30 -2.55 -18.05
C ASP A 552 23.69 -3.98 -17.60
N PHE A 553 23.23 -5.03 -18.29
CA PHE A 553 23.73 -6.38 -18.06
C PHE A 553 24.56 -6.79 -19.26
N GLY A 554 25.87 -6.89 -19.05
CA GLY A 554 26.78 -7.51 -20.01
C GLY A 554 26.31 -8.93 -20.32
N GLU A 555 26.51 -9.31 -21.59
CA GLU A 555 26.38 -10.69 -22.04
C GLU A 555 27.21 -11.60 -21.12
N GLU A 556 26.58 -12.68 -20.66
CA GLU A 556 27.07 -13.66 -19.68
C GLU A 556 27.12 -13.21 -18.21
N GLY A 557 26.27 -13.82 -17.40
CA GLY A 557 26.48 -13.90 -15.95
C GLY A 557 25.25 -13.55 -15.14
N THR A 558 24.53 -14.62 -14.75
CA THR A 558 23.73 -14.75 -13.52
C THR A 558 22.70 -13.66 -13.20
N TRP A 559 21.51 -14.11 -12.78
CA TRP A 559 20.80 -13.41 -11.70
C TRP A 559 21.75 -13.42 -10.49
N GLY A 560 22.71 -12.50 -10.48
CA GLY A 560 22.91 -11.78 -9.25
C GLY A 560 21.55 -11.20 -8.93
N VAL A 561 20.81 -11.88 -8.04
CA VAL A 561 20.40 -11.20 -6.81
C VAL A 561 21.50 -10.17 -6.61
N ARG A 562 21.20 -8.89 -6.81
CA ARG A 562 22.08 -7.92 -6.19
C ARG A 562 22.02 -8.40 -4.74
N ASN A 563 23.09 -9.06 -4.29
CA ASN A 563 23.53 -8.98 -2.91
C ASN A 563 23.87 -7.50 -2.73
N THR A 564 22.89 -6.61 -2.91
CA THR A 564 22.72 -5.47 -2.07
C THR A 564 22.38 -6.08 -0.73
N THR A 565 23.44 -6.55 -0.06
CA THR A 565 23.60 -6.34 1.37
C THR A 565 23.43 -4.86 1.73
N SER A 566 23.37 -3.94 0.75
CA SER A 566 22.81 -2.60 0.91
C SER A 566 21.35 -2.69 1.42
N PRO A 567 21.10 -2.36 2.69
CA PRO A 567 19.79 -2.46 3.33
C PRO A 567 18.83 -1.30 2.96
N ILE A 568 19.21 -0.49 1.97
CA ILE A 568 18.60 0.81 1.72
C ILE A 568 17.28 0.63 0.95
N LEU A 569 16.20 1.15 1.54
CA LEU A 569 14.87 1.23 0.95
C LEU A 569 14.94 2.10 -0.33
N PHE A 570 14.60 1.54 -1.49
CA PHE A 570 14.66 2.23 -2.79
C PHE A 570 16.00 2.95 -3.04
N PRO A 571 17.11 2.24 -3.33
CA PRO A 571 18.45 2.84 -3.40
C PRO A 571 18.64 3.93 -4.47
N ALA A 572 17.64 4.14 -5.34
CA ALA A 572 17.63 5.22 -6.33
C ALA A 572 16.74 6.41 -5.93
N THR A 573 15.79 6.23 -5.01
CA THR A 573 14.85 7.29 -4.62
C THR A 573 15.47 8.13 -3.52
N ARG A 574 15.66 9.42 -3.80
CA ARG A 574 16.03 10.43 -2.80
C ARG A 574 14.80 11.03 -2.14
N TYR A 575 14.92 11.41 -0.88
CA TYR A 575 13.82 11.94 -0.08
C TYR A 575 14.12 13.33 0.48
N LEU A 576 13.11 14.19 0.39
CA LEU A 576 12.94 15.34 1.25
C LEU A 576 12.32 14.87 2.57
N TRP A 577 13.11 14.88 3.64
CA TRP A 577 12.66 14.49 4.98
C TRP A 577 12.16 15.69 5.77
N TYR A 578 10.93 15.57 6.28
CA TYR A 578 10.25 16.59 7.06
C TYR A 578 9.94 16.05 8.46
N PHE A 579 10.57 16.64 9.48
CA PHE A 579 10.39 16.30 10.89
C PHE A 579 9.26 17.14 11.49
N ILE A 580 8.26 16.47 12.08
CA ILE A 580 7.05 17.10 12.62
C ILE A 580 6.90 16.67 14.08
N SER A 581 6.80 17.65 14.99
CA SER A 581 6.56 17.44 16.42
C SER A 581 5.45 18.36 16.90
N THR A 582 4.35 17.79 17.38
CA THR A 582 3.11 18.52 17.70
C THR A 582 2.80 18.41 19.19
N ASP A 583 2.05 19.39 19.72
CA ASP A 583 1.57 19.41 21.12
C ASP A 583 2.65 19.07 22.16
N ILE A 584 3.77 19.82 22.12
CA ILE A 584 4.91 19.59 23.02
C ILE A 584 4.51 19.92 24.47
N HIS A 585 3.65 20.92 24.65
CA HIS A 585 3.07 21.37 25.92
C HIS A 585 4.05 21.42 27.11
N ILE A 586 5.12 22.20 26.96
CA ILE A 586 5.99 22.53 28.09
C ILE A 586 5.14 23.18 29.20
N GLY A 587 5.31 22.69 30.43
CA GLY A 587 4.50 23.04 31.60
C GLY A 587 3.33 22.11 31.90
N SER A 588 2.96 21.20 30.98
CA SER A 588 1.87 20.25 31.24
C SER A 588 2.28 19.15 32.21
N ARG A 589 1.42 18.87 33.20
CA ARG A 589 1.55 17.71 34.11
C ARG A 589 1.45 16.38 33.38
N ASN A 590 0.82 16.35 32.20
CA ASN A 590 0.62 15.15 31.38
C ASN A 590 1.64 15.04 30.24
N ARG A 591 2.68 15.88 30.25
CA ARG A 591 3.77 15.81 29.28
C ARG A 591 4.47 14.46 29.41
N ALA A 592 4.63 13.76 28.29
CA ALA A 592 5.35 12.50 28.30
C ALA A 592 6.86 12.75 28.39
N ILE A 593 7.50 12.07 29.33
CA ILE A 593 8.92 12.22 29.62
C ILE A 593 9.62 10.86 29.72
N VAL A 594 10.90 10.81 29.38
CA VAL A 594 11.78 9.66 29.55
C VAL A 594 13.04 10.05 30.32
N TRP A 595 13.51 9.18 31.21
CA TRP A 595 14.72 9.43 31.99
C TRP A 595 15.97 9.09 31.18
N CYS A 596 16.85 10.06 30.97
CA CYS A 596 18.15 9.82 30.34
C CYS A 596 19.23 9.75 31.42
N LYS A 597 19.71 8.53 31.70
CA LYS A 597 20.78 8.30 32.72
C LYS A 597 22.09 9.01 32.38
N GLU A 598 22.37 9.23 31.09
CA GLU A 598 23.64 9.79 30.61
C GLU A 598 23.72 11.30 30.82
N THR A 599 22.59 12.01 30.64
CA THR A 599 22.50 13.44 30.94
C THR A 599 22.01 13.71 32.37
N GLY A 600 21.41 12.72 33.03
CA GLY A 600 20.82 12.85 34.35
C GLY A 600 19.58 13.73 34.37
N THR A 601 18.80 13.74 33.28
CA THR A 601 17.63 14.61 33.10
C THR A 601 16.44 13.87 32.48
N TYR A 602 15.24 14.41 32.67
CA TYR A 602 14.05 14.00 31.95
C TYR A 602 13.96 14.73 30.60
N LEU A 603 13.68 13.97 29.54
CA LEU A 603 13.54 14.48 28.18
C LEU A 603 12.10 14.29 27.72
N GLY A 604 11.52 15.32 27.10
CA GLY A 604 10.30 15.16 26.30
C GLY A 604 10.57 14.36 25.02
N MET A 605 9.51 14.02 24.27
CA MET A 605 9.66 13.18 23.07
C MET A 605 10.56 13.81 22.00
N PHE A 606 10.43 15.12 21.77
CA PHE A 606 11.27 15.86 20.84
C PHE A 606 12.74 15.90 21.29
N GLU A 607 12.97 16.23 22.56
CA GLU A 607 14.32 16.31 23.14
C GLU A 607 15.00 14.94 23.16
N ALA A 608 14.26 13.88 23.46
CA ALA A 608 14.76 12.51 23.45
C ALA A 608 15.23 12.09 22.05
N VAL A 609 14.50 12.48 20.99
CA VAL A 609 14.90 12.19 19.61
C VAL A 609 16.10 13.02 19.18
N CYS A 610 16.18 14.30 19.58
CA CYS A 610 17.38 15.12 19.37
C CYS A 610 18.59 14.50 20.08
N TYR A 611 18.40 14.01 21.31
CA TYR A 611 19.42 13.30 22.06
C TYR A 611 19.89 12.02 21.33
N MET A 612 18.95 11.21 20.82
CA MET A 612 19.29 10.03 20.03
C MET A 612 20.14 10.38 18.80
N MET A 613 19.77 11.41 18.03
CA MET A 613 20.58 11.86 16.89
C MET A 613 21.98 12.34 17.31
N ARG A 614 22.06 13.07 18.43
CA ARG A 614 23.34 13.55 18.98
C ARG A 614 24.24 12.39 19.42
N ARG A 615 23.68 11.40 20.11
CA ARG A 615 24.39 10.19 20.58
C ARG A 615 24.98 9.40 19.41
N GLU A 616 24.25 9.28 18.30
CA GLU A 616 24.73 8.60 17.08
C GLU A 616 25.60 9.50 16.17
N GLY A 617 25.99 10.69 16.63
CA GLY A 617 26.93 11.57 15.93
C GLY A 617 26.38 12.30 14.70
N LEU A 618 25.04 12.43 14.60
CA LEU A 618 24.37 13.14 13.50
C LEU A 618 24.24 14.66 13.73
N LEU A 619 24.44 15.11 14.97
CA LEU A 619 24.40 16.52 15.37
C LEU A 619 25.77 16.96 15.88
N GLY A 620 26.09 18.24 15.70
CA GLY A 620 27.36 18.85 16.10
C GLY A 620 28.03 19.66 14.99
N ASN A 621 29.29 20.06 15.19
CA ASN A 621 29.99 20.92 14.25
C ASN A 621 30.22 20.23 12.89
N GLY A 622 29.67 20.84 11.83
CA GLY A 622 29.77 20.33 10.45
C GLY A 622 28.95 19.06 10.18
N LYS A 623 28.05 18.68 11.08
CA LYS A 623 27.17 17.52 10.91
C LYS A 623 25.78 17.96 10.45
N MET A 624 25.23 17.24 9.48
CA MET A 624 23.92 17.50 8.90
C MET A 624 23.02 16.28 9.17
N PRO A 625 21.96 16.39 9.98
CA PRO A 625 20.99 15.32 10.12
C PRO A 625 20.35 14.99 8.75
N PRO A 626 19.71 13.82 8.61
CA PRO A 626 19.02 13.44 7.37
C PRO A 626 17.75 14.29 7.09
N VAL A 627 17.38 15.20 8.00
CA VAL A 627 16.17 16.01 7.97
C VAL A 627 16.41 17.35 7.28
N HIS A 628 15.47 17.77 6.43
CA HIS A 628 15.56 18.99 5.62
C HIS A 628 14.61 20.09 6.09
N MET A 629 13.55 19.74 6.80
CA MET A 629 12.56 20.68 7.30
C MET A 629 12.08 20.25 8.69
N PHE A 630 11.74 21.23 9.52
CA PHE A 630 11.12 21.01 10.82
C PHE A 630 9.86 21.85 10.97
N SER A 631 8.83 21.28 11.60
CA SER A 631 7.74 22.08 12.14
C SER A 631 7.25 21.58 13.48
N SER A 632 6.87 22.54 14.31
CA SER A 632 5.93 22.34 15.39
C SER A 632 4.69 23.14 15.07
N ASN A 633 3.55 22.49 14.85
CA ASN A 633 2.39 23.15 14.25
C ASN A 633 1.43 23.80 15.25
N ASP A 634 1.49 23.41 16.52
CA ASP A 634 0.50 23.77 17.55
C ASP A 634 1.20 24.03 18.89
N ASP A 635 0.49 23.83 20.01
CA ASP A 635 0.87 24.25 21.37
C ASP A 635 2.26 23.75 21.79
N VAL A 636 3.22 24.70 21.83
CA VAL A 636 4.56 24.44 22.36
C VAL A 636 4.53 24.53 23.89
N THR A 637 3.75 25.47 24.44
CA THR A 637 3.46 25.58 25.87
C THR A 637 2.07 25.02 26.22
N GLN A 638 1.86 24.63 27.47
CA GLN A 638 0.55 24.20 27.95
C GLN A 638 -0.43 25.38 28.08
N GLY A 639 0.07 26.59 28.32
CA GLY A 639 -0.73 27.73 28.78
C GLY A 639 -1.44 27.44 30.10
N ASN A 640 -2.40 28.30 30.46
CA ASN A 640 -3.24 28.16 31.66
C ASN A 640 -4.71 27.89 31.28
N HIS A 641 -4.92 27.33 30.08
CA HIS A 641 -6.20 27.41 29.37
C HIS A 641 -7.24 26.32 29.76
N PHE A 642 -7.00 25.49 30.78
CA PHE A 642 -7.99 24.46 31.18
C PHE A 642 -7.91 24.15 32.66
N GLU A 643 -8.98 24.24 33.45
CA GLU A 643 -8.96 24.00 34.91
C GLU A 643 -8.29 22.68 35.34
N THR A 644 -8.28 21.66 34.48
CA THR A 644 -7.56 20.39 34.70
C THR A 644 -6.06 20.54 34.86
N HIS A 645 -5.44 21.59 34.32
CA HIS A 645 -4.01 21.84 34.53
C HIS A 645 -3.70 22.02 36.02
N LEU A 646 -4.60 22.60 36.82
CA LEU A 646 -4.38 22.83 38.26
C LEU A 646 -4.60 21.58 39.12
N GLN A 647 -5.05 20.48 38.53
CA GLN A 647 -5.30 19.25 39.28
C GLN A 647 -3.99 18.49 39.54
N PRO A 648 -3.82 17.87 40.72
CA PRO A 648 -2.61 17.13 41.03
C PRO A 648 -2.47 15.92 40.09
N HIS A 649 -1.24 15.63 39.71
CA HIS A 649 -0.96 14.43 38.92
C HIS A 649 -1.18 13.17 39.78
N VAL A 650 -1.66 12.07 39.18
CA VAL A 650 -2.01 10.84 39.91
C VAL A 650 -0.83 10.19 40.66
N HIS A 651 0.40 10.50 40.24
CA HIS A 651 1.64 10.04 40.86
C HIS A 651 2.33 11.12 41.73
N GLU A 652 1.70 12.27 41.94
CA GLU A 652 2.22 13.33 42.80
C GLU A 652 2.20 12.90 44.28
N LEU A 653 3.35 12.99 44.93
CA LEU A 653 3.48 12.76 46.37
C LEU A 653 3.28 14.07 47.14
N SER A 654 2.59 13.99 48.28
CA SER A 654 2.56 15.10 49.24
C SER A 654 3.95 15.38 49.80
N ARG A 655 4.17 16.61 50.26
CA ARG A 655 5.47 17.02 50.84
C ARG A 655 5.88 16.12 52.01
N THR A 656 4.94 15.78 52.89
CA THR A 656 5.19 14.86 54.02
C THR A 656 5.63 13.47 53.55
N GLN A 657 5.02 12.94 52.48
CA GLN A 657 5.45 11.65 51.91
C GLN A 657 6.86 11.72 51.32
N ILE A 658 7.22 12.84 50.67
CA ILE A 658 8.57 13.07 50.15
C ILE A 658 9.58 13.13 51.30
N GLU A 659 9.31 13.91 52.34
CA GLU A 659 10.14 14.02 53.55
C GLU A 659 10.32 12.66 54.25
N ASP A 660 9.24 11.90 54.41
CA ASP A 660 9.28 10.58 55.01
C ASP A 660 10.09 9.58 54.19
N THR A 661 9.96 9.63 52.87
CA THR A 661 10.74 8.79 51.95
C THR A 661 12.21 9.16 52.04
N TRP A 662 12.52 10.46 52.03
CA TRP A 662 13.88 10.97 52.17
C TRP A 662 14.53 10.51 53.48
N ARG A 663 13.83 10.64 54.61
CA ARG A 663 14.30 10.17 55.91
C ARG A 663 14.60 8.67 55.92
N LYS A 664 13.69 7.85 55.38
CA LYS A 664 13.87 6.39 55.31
C LYS A 664 15.06 5.99 54.45
N GLU A 665 15.18 6.57 53.25
CA GLU A 665 16.29 6.27 52.34
C GLU A 665 17.63 6.79 52.88
N MET A 666 17.64 7.94 53.57
CA MET A 666 18.84 8.41 54.29
C MET A 666 19.30 7.44 55.37
N ASP A 667 18.37 6.88 56.16
CA ASP A 667 18.74 5.91 57.19
C ASP A 667 19.21 4.58 56.59
N LYS A 668 18.67 4.17 55.43
CA LYS A 668 19.20 3.04 54.65
C LYS A 668 20.61 3.35 54.12
N ALA A 669 20.85 4.54 53.59
CA ALA A 669 22.16 4.95 53.08
C ALA A 669 23.23 4.97 54.20
N LYS A 670 22.89 5.43 55.41
CA LYS A 670 23.78 5.38 56.59
C LYS A 670 24.15 3.95 57.00
N ARG A 671 23.26 2.99 56.75
CA ARG A 671 23.43 1.55 57.08
C ARG A 671 23.91 0.74 55.88
N ALA A 672 24.21 1.38 54.74
CA ALA A 672 24.60 0.68 53.53
C ALA A 672 25.95 -0.03 53.74
N PRO A 673 26.12 -1.27 53.24
CA PRO A 673 27.32 -2.07 53.46
C PRO A 673 28.55 -1.52 52.72
N SER A 674 28.37 -0.57 51.81
CA SER A 674 29.44 0.05 51.04
C SER A 674 29.08 1.47 50.59
N LYS A 675 30.11 2.25 50.22
CA LYS A 675 29.95 3.56 49.58
C LYS A 675 29.16 3.47 48.27
N GLY A 676 29.35 2.40 47.50
CA GLY A 676 28.63 2.17 46.24
C GLY A 676 27.11 2.03 46.46
N ALA A 677 26.72 1.22 47.45
CA ALA A 677 25.32 1.04 47.81
C ALA A 677 24.67 2.34 48.33
N ALA A 678 25.41 3.14 49.11
CA ALA A 678 24.93 4.46 49.53
C ALA A 678 24.73 5.41 48.33
N LEU A 679 25.66 5.45 47.37
CA LEU A 679 25.56 6.28 46.16
C LEU A 679 24.38 5.88 45.27
N GLU A 680 24.07 4.59 45.17
CA GLU A 680 22.91 4.10 44.42
C GLU A 680 21.59 4.58 45.05
N ILE A 681 21.49 4.52 46.38
CA ILE A 681 20.32 5.07 47.11
C ILE A 681 20.17 6.56 46.83
N PHE A 682 21.25 7.35 46.92
CA PHE A 682 21.22 8.77 46.59
C PHE A 682 20.84 9.05 45.14
N ALA A 683 21.32 8.23 44.19
CA ALA A 683 20.97 8.36 42.78
C ALA A 683 19.47 8.12 42.55
N ASN A 684 18.90 7.09 43.18
CA ASN A 684 17.47 6.78 43.12
C ASN A 684 16.62 7.89 43.75
N MET A 685 17.08 8.46 44.88
CA MET A 685 16.41 9.59 45.53
C MET A 685 16.42 10.84 44.65
N ARG A 686 17.55 11.15 44.00
CA ARG A 686 17.64 12.25 43.05
C ARG A 686 16.65 12.07 41.89
N GLU A 687 16.59 10.86 41.32
CA GLU A 687 15.66 10.54 40.22
C GLU A 687 14.20 10.73 40.64
N LEU A 688 13.82 10.24 41.84
CA LEU A 688 12.49 10.46 42.40
C LEU A 688 12.16 11.95 42.56
N MET A 689 13.08 12.75 43.09
CA MET A 689 12.86 14.19 43.28
C MET A 689 12.67 14.92 41.96
N LEU A 690 13.50 14.62 40.95
CA LEU A 690 13.36 15.20 39.62
C LEU A 690 12.03 14.79 38.97
N TYR A 691 11.63 13.52 39.12
CA TYR A 691 10.34 13.05 38.61
C TYR A 691 9.18 13.82 39.25
N GLN A 692 9.21 14.02 40.56
CA GLN A 692 8.18 14.76 41.29
C GLN A 692 8.13 16.24 40.87
N LEU A 693 9.25 16.85 40.47
CA LEU A 693 9.26 18.20 39.91
C LEU A 693 8.63 18.24 38.52
N GLU A 694 8.96 17.28 37.65
CA GLU A 694 8.45 17.24 36.27
C GLU A 694 6.92 16.99 36.23
N ILE A 695 6.39 16.03 36.99
CA ILE A 695 4.95 15.70 36.96
C ILE A 695 4.05 16.76 37.62
N ARG A 696 4.63 17.67 38.41
CA ARG A 696 3.90 18.82 38.98
C ARG A 696 3.63 19.91 37.94
N GLY A 697 4.32 19.89 36.80
CA GLY A 697 4.16 20.88 35.74
C GLY A 697 4.56 22.31 36.17
N LEU A 698 4.30 23.27 35.27
CA LEU A 698 4.52 24.69 35.52
C LEU A 698 3.24 25.46 35.20
N ASP A 699 2.59 26.04 36.21
CA ASP A 699 1.35 26.79 36.02
C ASP A 699 1.55 28.22 35.54
N TRP A 700 2.75 28.79 35.69
CA TRP A 700 3.00 30.16 35.27
C TRP A 700 3.49 30.18 33.83
N THR A 701 2.70 30.75 32.92
CA THR A 701 3.01 30.78 31.48
C THR A 701 4.38 31.38 31.17
N GLN A 702 4.83 32.39 31.93
CA GLN A 702 6.17 32.94 31.77
C GLN A 702 7.27 31.90 32.05
N GLN A 703 7.09 31.04 33.06
CA GLN A 703 8.05 29.97 33.36
C GLN A 703 8.03 28.90 32.28
N GLN A 704 6.84 28.56 31.75
CA GLN A 704 6.72 27.66 30.59
C GLN A 704 7.53 28.20 29.40
N VAL A 705 7.38 29.50 29.06
CA VAL A 705 8.13 30.16 27.98
C VAL A 705 9.64 30.12 28.21
N LEU A 706 10.10 30.37 29.43
CA LEU A 706 11.53 30.29 29.77
C LEU A 706 12.04 28.85 29.59
N GLU A 707 11.29 27.85 30.04
CA GLU A 707 11.67 26.45 29.85
C GLU A 707 11.69 26.04 28.37
N VAL A 708 10.82 26.59 27.52
CA VAL A 708 10.91 26.42 26.05
C VAL A 708 12.24 26.97 25.53
N PHE A 709 12.64 28.17 25.95
CA PHE A 709 13.92 28.74 25.52
C PHE A 709 15.10 27.86 25.94
N GLU A 710 15.11 27.36 27.18
CA GLU A 710 16.21 26.58 27.73
C GLU A 710 16.25 25.14 27.17
N LYS A 711 15.16 24.39 27.30
CA LYS A 711 15.11 22.95 26.98
C LYS A 711 14.87 22.68 25.49
N LEU A 712 14.05 23.48 24.80
CA LEU A 712 13.68 23.22 23.41
C LEU A 712 14.56 23.98 22.42
N VAL A 713 14.88 25.25 22.70
CA VAL A 713 15.63 26.11 21.77
C VAL A 713 17.14 26.01 21.99
N GLU A 714 17.64 26.38 23.17
CA GLU A 714 19.08 26.50 23.45
C GLU A 714 19.78 25.14 23.41
N GLN A 715 19.22 24.12 24.08
CA GLN A 715 19.81 22.78 24.12
C GLN A 715 19.79 22.03 22.77
N ASN A 716 18.99 22.48 21.80
CA ASN A 716 18.85 21.81 20.49
C ASN A 716 19.24 22.74 19.33
N LEU A 717 20.02 23.79 19.60
CA LEU A 717 20.49 24.72 18.58
C LEU A 717 21.31 24.03 17.46
N ASP A 718 22.06 22.98 17.82
CA ASP A 718 22.81 22.13 16.90
C ASP A 718 21.91 21.41 15.88
N MET A 719 20.72 20.98 16.30
CA MET A 719 19.70 20.39 15.42
C MET A 719 19.17 21.41 14.42
N TYR A 720 18.75 22.59 14.88
CA TYR A 720 18.25 23.64 13.99
C TYR A 720 19.30 24.07 12.96
N ARG A 721 20.54 24.28 13.40
CA ARG A 721 21.69 24.55 12.52
C ARG A 721 21.88 23.45 11.49
N GLY A 722 21.90 22.19 11.92
CA GLY A 722 22.10 21.04 11.03
C GLY A 722 21.01 20.92 9.96
N ILE A 723 19.74 21.18 10.31
CA ILE A 723 18.63 21.18 9.34
C ILE A 723 18.80 22.30 8.30
N LEU A 724 19.20 23.51 8.72
CA LEU A 724 19.44 24.61 7.78
C LEU A 724 20.58 24.28 6.81
N GLN A 725 21.69 23.71 7.32
CA GLN A 725 22.80 23.26 6.48
C GLN A 725 22.38 22.14 5.52
N ARG A 726 21.56 21.19 5.97
CA ARG A 726 21.01 20.13 5.10
C ARG A 726 20.13 20.73 4.00
N ALA A 727 19.25 21.67 4.34
CA ALA A 727 18.39 22.34 3.38
C ALA A 727 19.20 23.12 2.32
N GLU A 728 20.25 23.80 2.74
CA GLU A 728 21.19 24.50 1.85
C GLU A 728 21.95 23.51 0.94
N HIS A 729 22.49 22.43 1.50
CA HIS A 729 23.18 21.38 0.76
C HIS A 729 22.28 20.74 -0.32
N ALA A 730 21.02 20.47 0.04
CA ALA A 730 20.00 19.98 -0.90
C ALA A 730 19.50 21.05 -1.89
N LYS A 731 19.93 22.32 -1.73
CA LYS A 731 19.49 23.48 -2.52
C LYS A 731 17.97 23.62 -2.50
N LEU A 732 17.39 23.51 -1.31
CA LEU A 732 15.96 23.56 -1.09
C LEU A 732 15.41 24.95 -1.44
N LYS A 733 14.35 24.98 -2.27
CA LYS A 733 13.64 26.21 -2.64
C LYS A 733 12.27 26.21 -1.99
N ILE A 734 12.06 27.17 -1.09
CA ILE A 734 10.77 27.41 -0.44
C ILE A 734 10.16 28.71 -0.98
N ARG A 735 8.89 28.64 -1.38
CA ARG A 735 8.12 29.79 -1.84
C ARG A 735 6.82 29.91 -1.04
N GLY A 736 6.73 30.96 -0.24
CA GLY A 736 5.49 31.32 0.44
C GLY A 736 4.56 32.17 -0.41
N VAL A 737 3.41 32.49 0.17
CA VAL A 737 2.36 33.32 -0.42
C VAL A 737 2.92 34.65 -0.90
N SER A 738 3.82 35.30 -0.15
CA SER A 738 4.42 36.58 -0.52
C SER A 738 5.07 36.55 -1.91
N LYS A 739 5.85 35.50 -2.19
CA LYS A 739 6.54 35.28 -3.47
C LYS A 739 5.57 34.98 -4.62
N PHE A 740 4.41 34.39 -4.34
CA PHE A 740 3.38 34.16 -5.37
C PHE A 740 2.54 35.41 -5.64
N ALA A 741 2.28 36.21 -4.60
CA ALA A 741 1.51 37.45 -4.69
C ALA A 741 2.35 38.66 -5.15
N GLY A 742 3.69 38.56 -5.15
CA GLY A 742 4.58 39.66 -5.51
C GLY A 742 4.63 40.76 -4.45
N VAL A 743 4.40 40.41 -3.18
CA VAL A 743 4.43 41.32 -2.03
C VAL A 743 5.68 41.05 -1.17
N PRO A 744 6.20 42.05 -0.43
CA PRO A 744 7.43 41.88 0.34
C PRO A 744 7.28 40.95 1.55
N TYR A 745 6.06 40.75 2.05
CA TYR A 745 5.80 39.98 3.26
C TYR A 745 4.38 39.41 3.26
N ASP A 746 4.25 38.17 3.72
CA ASP A 746 2.98 37.55 4.10
C ASP A 746 3.24 36.70 5.34
N SER A 747 2.43 36.87 6.39
CA SER A 747 2.62 36.18 7.67
C SER A 747 2.41 34.66 7.56
N ARG A 748 1.83 34.16 6.46
CA ARG A 748 1.57 32.73 6.23
C ARG A 748 2.74 32.03 5.53
N ASP A 749 3.81 32.73 5.20
CA ASP A 749 4.95 32.16 4.48
C ASP A 749 5.65 31.02 5.26
N PRO A 750 5.84 29.83 4.68
CA PRO A 750 6.63 28.76 5.26
C PRO A 750 8.13 29.06 5.19
N GLY A 751 8.86 28.56 6.18
CA GLY A 751 10.31 28.45 6.22
C GLY A 751 10.79 27.00 6.19
N VAL A 752 12.09 26.80 6.39
CA VAL A 752 12.71 25.49 6.64
C VAL A 752 12.37 25.01 8.05
N ILE A 753 12.42 25.91 9.02
CA ILE A 753 12.02 25.71 10.42
C ILE A 753 10.75 26.52 10.64
N ASN A 754 9.67 25.88 11.06
CA ASN A 754 8.37 26.52 11.28
C ASN A 754 7.92 26.29 12.72
N ILE A 755 7.74 27.36 13.48
CA ILE A 755 7.30 27.28 14.89
C ILE A 755 5.86 27.76 15.02
N GLY A 756 5.05 26.89 15.60
CA GLY A 756 3.62 27.03 15.80
C GLY A 756 3.27 28.07 16.84
N THR A 757 2.03 28.54 16.77
CA THR A 757 1.37 29.17 17.90
C THR A 757 0.09 28.39 18.10
N GLY A 758 0.02 27.70 19.23
CA GLY A 758 -1.15 26.92 19.53
C GLY A 758 -2.24 27.71 20.24
N ASN A 759 -3.35 27.02 20.46
CA ASN A 759 -4.57 27.64 20.94
C ASN A 759 -4.60 27.84 22.46
N HIS A 760 -3.74 27.16 23.23
CA HIS A 760 -3.70 27.26 24.68
C HIS A 760 -3.03 28.56 25.13
N PHE A 761 -1.87 28.88 24.57
CA PHE A 761 -1.12 30.09 24.91
C PHE A 761 -1.94 31.34 24.62
N VAL A 762 -2.52 31.43 23.42
CA VAL A 762 -3.33 32.56 22.95
C VAL A 762 -4.48 32.85 23.90
N LYS A 763 -5.14 31.81 24.45
CA LYS A 763 -6.28 32.02 25.35
C LYS A 763 -5.88 32.41 26.78
N THR A 764 -4.61 32.27 27.15
CA THR A 764 -4.10 32.62 28.48
C THR A 764 -3.84 34.13 28.65
N ILE A 765 -3.62 34.86 27.56
CA ILE A 765 -3.18 36.27 27.56
C ILE A 765 -4.11 37.19 26.77
N ASP A 766 -5.42 37.00 26.95
CA ASP A 766 -6.49 37.75 26.26
C ASP A 766 -6.34 37.75 24.72
N ARG A 767 -5.70 36.72 24.16
CA ARG A 767 -5.38 36.59 22.72
C ARG A 767 -4.51 37.72 22.16
N ARG A 768 -3.73 38.37 23.02
CA ARG A 768 -2.90 39.54 22.64
C ARG A 768 -1.51 39.19 22.14
N MET A 769 -1.06 37.95 22.29
CA MET A 769 0.28 37.54 21.90
C MET A 769 0.29 36.10 21.39
N ALA A 770 1.19 35.85 20.45
CA ALA A 770 1.48 34.56 19.85
C ALA A 770 2.89 34.13 20.27
N GLU A 771 3.05 32.89 20.74
CA GLU A 771 4.33 32.40 21.27
C GLU A 771 5.34 32.05 20.16
N GLY A 772 4.87 31.56 19.02
CA GLY A 772 5.72 31.10 17.92
C GLY A 772 6.74 32.15 17.44
N PRO A 773 6.34 33.42 17.21
CA PRO A 773 7.26 34.50 16.88
C PRO A 773 8.39 34.69 17.90
N LEU A 774 8.11 34.58 19.21
CA LEU A 774 9.11 34.72 20.27
C LEU A 774 10.19 33.63 20.15
N TYR A 775 9.76 32.39 19.91
CA TYR A 775 10.65 31.25 19.75
C TYR A 775 11.47 31.34 18.47
N ALA A 776 10.85 31.70 17.34
CA ALA A 776 11.55 31.90 16.09
C ALA A 776 12.63 32.99 16.19
N ASP A 777 12.33 34.10 16.85
CA ASP A 777 13.31 35.18 17.05
C ASP A 777 14.47 34.77 17.93
N LYS A 778 14.21 34.02 19.01
CA LYS A 778 15.28 33.46 19.86
C LYS A 778 16.16 32.49 19.09
N ILE A 779 15.59 31.58 18.29
CA ILE A 779 16.35 30.65 17.43
C ILE A 779 17.25 31.45 16.48
N ARG A 780 16.69 32.45 15.76
CA ARG A 780 17.47 33.29 14.83
C ARG A 780 18.62 34.00 15.55
N ALA A 781 18.36 34.60 16.72
CA ALA A 781 19.37 35.33 17.48
C ALA A 781 20.53 34.43 17.91
N LEU A 782 20.23 33.21 18.38
CA LEU A 782 21.25 32.25 18.77
C LEU A 782 22.01 31.68 17.56
N LEU A 783 21.33 31.43 16.44
CA LEU A 783 21.99 30.93 15.22
C LEU A 783 23.07 31.90 14.70
N ARG A 784 22.87 33.22 14.86
CA ARG A 784 23.88 34.24 14.49
C ARG A 784 25.17 34.19 15.30
N THR A 785 25.21 33.41 16.39
CA THR A 785 26.46 33.15 17.12
C THR A 785 27.39 32.20 16.36
N TYR A 786 26.86 31.44 15.38
CA TYR A 786 27.67 30.60 14.50
C TYR A 786 28.30 31.43 13.37
N PRO A 787 29.58 31.20 13.03
CA PRO A 787 30.29 31.95 12.00
C PRO A 787 29.58 32.01 10.65
N GLU A 788 28.96 30.91 10.22
CA GLU A 788 28.28 30.81 8.93
C GLU A 788 26.96 31.60 8.84
N PHE A 789 26.37 32.01 9.97
CA PHE A 789 25.09 32.72 10.01
C PHE A 789 25.17 34.13 10.60
N LYS A 790 26.37 34.58 10.99
CA LYS A 790 26.59 35.83 11.72
C LYS A 790 25.97 37.05 11.01
N ASP A 791 26.18 37.12 9.70
CA ASP A 791 25.75 38.21 8.82
C ASP A 791 24.52 37.85 7.96
N GLU A 792 23.95 36.65 8.15
CA GLU A 792 22.83 36.09 7.38
C GLU A 792 21.46 36.43 7.98
N GLY A 793 21.32 37.61 8.60
CA GLY A 793 20.11 37.99 9.35
C GLY A 793 18.83 37.93 8.52
N ASP A 794 18.89 38.40 7.27
CA ASP A 794 17.75 38.41 6.35
C ASP A 794 17.40 37.00 5.87
N ALA A 795 18.41 36.18 5.56
CA ALA A 795 18.23 34.78 5.20
C ALA A 795 17.62 33.96 6.35
N LEU A 796 18.08 34.17 7.59
CA LEU A 796 17.51 33.51 8.77
C LEU A 796 16.04 33.91 9.01
N ARG A 797 15.65 35.17 8.72
CA ARG A 797 14.24 35.58 8.77
C ARG A 797 13.37 34.86 7.75
N ASP A 798 13.95 34.41 6.65
CA ASP A 798 13.26 33.63 5.61
C ASP A 798 13.25 32.13 5.85
N LEU A 799 14.29 31.59 6.49
CA LEU A 799 14.44 30.17 6.74
C LEU A 799 13.80 29.71 8.05
N VAL A 800 13.78 30.55 9.08
CA VAL A 800 13.10 30.27 10.37
C VAL A 800 11.86 31.14 10.43
N LYS A 801 10.66 30.56 10.43
CA LYS A 801 9.38 31.30 10.39
C LYS A 801 8.46 30.87 11.54
N ALA A 802 7.52 31.76 11.89
CA ALA A 802 6.37 31.45 12.72
C ALA A 802 5.08 31.89 11.99
N PRO A 803 4.61 31.07 11.02
CA PRO A 803 3.43 31.38 10.22
C PRO A 803 2.17 31.69 11.05
N LEU A 804 1.43 32.73 10.67
CA LEU A 804 0.18 33.14 11.30
C LEU A 804 -0.85 33.62 10.27
N ASP A 805 -2.11 33.21 10.47
CA ASP A 805 -3.30 33.81 9.85
C ASP A 805 -4.28 34.18 10.97
N GLY A 806 -4.33 35.46 11.33
CA GLY A 806 -4.93 35.92 12.58
C GLY A 806 -4.17 35.40 13.80
N SER A 807 -4.85 34.67 14.68
CA SER A 807 -4.27 34.10 15.91
C SER A 807 -3.97 32.60 15.80
N ARG A 808 -3.95 32.05 14.58
CA ARG A 808 -3.78 30.62 14.33
C ARG A 808 -2.56 30.37 13.48
N PHE A 809 -1.87 29.27 13.75
CA PHE A 809 -0.81 28.80 12.87
C PHE A 809 -1.42 28.26 11.57
N ILE A 810 -1.23 29.01 10.48
CA ILE A 810 -1.63 28.61 9.14
C ILE A 810 -0.53 29.04 8.18
N SER A 811 -0.04 28.10 7.38
CA SER A 811 0.99 28.37 6.39
C SER A 811 0.65 27.77 5.04
N TYR A 812 0.93 28.51 3.97
CA TYR A 812 0.79 28.05 2.59
C TYR A 812 2.05 28.34 1.79
N GLY A 813 2.49 27.37 1.00
CA GLY A 813 3.57 27.60 0.06
C GLY A 813 3.91 26.38 -0.76
N THR A 814 5.10 26.39 -1.33
CA THR A 814 5.68 25.24 -2.02
C THR A 814 7.09 24.98 -1.56
N VAL A 815 7.50 23.72 -1.68
CA VAL A 815 8.88 23.28 -1.45
C VAL A 815 9.35 22.40 -2.59
N LYS A 816 10.61 22.61 -3.01
CA LYS A 816 11.23 21.86 -4.09
C LYS A 816 12.74 21.73 -3.87
N VAL A 817 13.27 20.51 -4.01
CA VAL A 817 14.71 20.26 -4.18
C VAL A 817 15.11 20.64 -5.61
N ASN A 818 16.32 21.16 -5.82
CA ASN A 818 16.74 21.60 -7.15
C ASN A 818 16.64 20.46 -8.19
N GLY A 819 15.94 20.73 -9.31
CA GLY A 819 15.64 19.72 -10.34
C GLY A 819 14.50 18.75 -10.01
N GLY A 820 13.96 18.75 -8.79
CA GLY A 820 12.88 17.85 -8.35
C GLY A 820 11.46 18.33 -8.60
N TYR A 821 10.50 17.59 -8.06
CA TYR A 821 9.07 17.93 -8.01
C TYR A 821 8.81 19.09 -7.03
N GLU A 822 7.81 19.91 -7.33
CA GLU A 822 7.36 20.99 -6.45
C GLU A 822 6.13 20.55 -5.64
N TRP A 823 6.34 20.32 -4.36
CA TRP A 823 5.30 19.94 -3.41
C TRP A 823 4.55 21.17 -2.91
N GLY A 824 3.24 21.07 -2.73
CA GLY A 824 2.45 22.08 -2.03
C GLY A 824 2.52 21.86 -0.52
N LEU A 825 2.61 22.93 0.27
CA LEU A 825 2.61 22.90 1.73
C LEU A 825 1.37 23.60 2.27
N ASP A 826 0.68 22.95 3.20
CA ASP A 826 -0.42 23.50 4.00
C ASP A 826 -0.26 23.03 5.45
N MET A 827 0.30 23.88 6.30
CA MET A 827 0.60 23.55 7.69
C MET A 827 -0.37 24.28 8.60
N ARG A 828 -1.00 23.57 9.56
CA ARG A 828 -2.01 24.15 10.44
C ARG A 828 -1.91 23.65 11.87
N ASP A 829 -2.36 24.49 12.80
CA ASP A 829 -2.64 24.11 14.19
C ASP A 829 -3.69 23.00 14.22
N THR A 830 -4.93 23.30 13.87
CA THR A 830 -6.08 22.40 14.00
C THR A 830 -6.59 21.94 12.63
N PRO A 831 -7.03 20.68 12.49
CA PRO A 831 -7.71 20.20 11.28
C PRO A 831 -9.04 20.93 10.99
N THR A 832 -9.36 21.10 9.69
CA THR A 832 -10.62 21.69 9.24
C THR A 832 -11.78 20.72 9.41
N GLY A 833 -12.56 20.79 10.49
CA GLY A 833 -13.47 19.67 10.74
C GLY A 833 -14.26 19.73 12.02
N GLY A 834 -15.28 18.86 12.11
CA GLY A 834 -15.51 18.18 13.39
C GLY A 834 -14.50 17.04 13.51
N VAL A 835 -14.42 16.40 14.68
CA VAL A 835 -13.45 15.33 14.93
C VAL A 835 -14.19 13.99 14.95
N ASP A 836 -13.65 13.00 14.25
CA ASP A 836 -14.02 11.60 14.41
C ASP A 836 -12.88 10.93 15.18
N TRP A 837 -13.07 10.68 16.47
CA TRP A 837 -12.01 10.15 17.34
C TRP A 837 -11.53 8.75 16.95
N ASN A 838 -12.17 8.06 16.00
CA ASN A 838 -11.72 6.78 15.46
C ASN A 838 -10.96 6.93 14.12
N ASP A 839 -11.23 8.00 13.36
CA ASP A 839 -10.50 8.38 12.14
C ASP A 839 -10.39 9.94 12.07
N PRO A 840 -9.44 10.55 12.82
CA PRO A 840 -9.42 12.00 13.08
C PRO A 840 -9.40 12.87 11.83
N LEU A 841 -8.81 12.36 10.74
CA LEU A 841 -8.68 13.10 9.49
C LEU A 841 -9.85 12.88 8.53
N ARG A 842 -10.76 11.92 8.75
CA ARG A 842 -11.88 11.65 7.84
C ARG A 842 -12.79 12.86 7.61
N PRO A 843 -13.28 13.58 8.64
CA PRO A 843 -14.11 14.77 8.41
C PRO A 843 -13.33 15.87 7.68
N THR A 844 -12.03 15.97 7.93
CA THR A 844 -11.12 16.95 7.33
C THR A 844 -10.97 16.75 5.84
N VAL A 845 -10.76 15.51 5.39
CA VAL A 845 -10.69 15.18 3.97
C VAL A 845 -11.97 15.59 3.24
N LEU A 846 -13.13 15.28 3.81
CA LEU A 846 -14.44 15.64 3.23
C LEU A 846 -14.63 17.16 3.10
N LYS A 847 -14.21 17.94 4.11
CA LYS A 847 -14.33 19.40 4.08
C LYS A 847 -13.32 20.06 3.16
N GLU A 848 -12.07 19.62 3.17
CA GLU A 848 -11.01 20.20 2.33
C GLU A 848 -11.25 19.91 0.84
N MET A 849 -11.77 18.74 0.48
CA MET A 849 -12.16 18.47 -0.91
C MET A 849 -13.26 19.42 -1.41
N ARG A 850 -14.23 19.76 -0.55
CA ARG A 850 -15.28 20.75 -0.88
C ARG A 850 -14.73 22.17 -0.96
N ARG A 851 -13.73 22.50 -0.15
CA ARG A 851 -13.12 23.83 -0.09
C ARG A 851 -12.24 24.14 -1.30
N GLY A 852 -11.64 23.13 -1.93
CA GLY A 852 -10.79 23.31 -3.11
C GLY A 852 -9.44 23.96 -2.78
N ASN A 853 -9.00 24.93 -3.59
CA ASN A 853 -7.71 25.61 -3.44
C ASN A 853 -7.89 27.07 -2.97
N PRO A 854 -8.02 27.31 -1.66
CA PRO A 854 -8.31 28.65 -1.12
C PRO A 854 -7.14 29.63 -1.29
N SER A 855 -5.90 29.14 -1.35
CA SER A 855 -4.71 29.99 -1.44
C SER A 855 -4.31 30.33 -2.87
N ARG A 856 -4.85 29.63 -3.88
CA ARG A 856 -4.42 29.63 -5.30
C ARG A 856 -2.98 29.12 -5.52
N VAL A 857 -2.12 29.19 -4.51
CA VAL A 857 -0.72 28.74 -4.49
C VAL A 857 -0.57 27.23 -4.77
N LEU A 858 -1.56 26.42 -4.38
CA LEU A 858 -1.43 24.96 -4.36
C LEU A 858 -1.89 24.25 -5.65
N GLU A 859 -2.23 24.99 -6.71
CA GLU A 859 -2.82 24.42 -7.93
C GLU A 859 -1.87 23.46 -8.65
N GLY A 860 -2.39 22.34 -9.16
CA GLY A 860 -1.62 21.37 -9.96
C GLY A 860 -0.56 20.57 -9.22
N ARG A 861 -0.51 20.65 -7.88
CA ARG A 861 0.49 20.00 -7.03
C ARG A 861 -0.15 19.00 -6.08
N MET A 862 0.62 17.99 -5.68
CA MET A 862 0.28 17.17 -4.52
C MET A 862 0.54 17.99 -3.26
N ILE A 863 -0.48 18.13 -2.41
CA ILE A 863 -0.42 18.98 -1.22
C ILE A 863 -0.06 18.14 0.00
N VAL A 864 0.92 18.56 0.77
CA VAL A 864 1.27 17.99 2.07
C VAL A 864 0.60 18.84 3.14
N ARG A 865 -0.42 18.27 3.79
CA ARG A 865 -1.22 18.89 4.85
C ARG A 865 -0.80 18.35 6.20
N THR A 866 -0.27 19.20 7.07
CA THR A 866 0.16 18.82 8.43
C THR A 866 -0.71 19.51 9.47
N TYR A 867 -1.08 18.78 10.53
CA TYR A 867 -1.91 19.26 11.64
C TYR A 867 -1.24 18.97 12.98
N GLY A 868 -1.37 19.90 13.92
CA GLY A 868 -0.87 19.75 15.29
C GLY A 868 -1.90 19.21 16.29
N ASP A 869 -3.07 19.84 16.35
CA ASP A 869 -4.16 19.53 17.29
C ASP A 869 -4.84 18.18 16.99
N LYS A 870 -5.57 17.68 17.98
CA LYS A 870 -6.37 16.44 18.07
C LYS A 870 -5.61 15.20 18.49
N HIS A 871 -4.35 15.32 18.90
CA HIS A 871 -3.65 14.40 19.79
C HIS A 871 -3.58 12.92 19.31
N PHE A 872 -3.63 12.67 18.00
CA PHE A 872 -3.50 11.33 17.43
C PHE A 872 -2.57 11.33 16.22
N LEU A 873 -1.73 10.29 16.11
CA LEU A 873 -1.09 10.01 14.83
C LEU A 873 -2.15 9.51 13.85
N SER A 874 -2.30 10.23 12.74
CA SER A 874 -3.21 9.82 11.67
C SER A 874 -2.67 10.26 10.32
N PHE A 875 -2.93 9.44 9.30
CA PHE A 875 -2.47 9.69 7.94
C PHE A 875 -3.55 9.25 6.94
N ILE A 876 -3.76 10.06 5.90
CA ILE A 876 -4.61 9.72 4.76
C ILE A 876 -3.94 10.23 3.48
N ILE A 877 -3.88 9.41 2.44
CA ILE A 877 -3.46 9.85 1.09
C ILE A 877 -4.65 9.85 0.13
N THR A 878 -4.79 10.92 -0.62
CA THR A 878 -5.82 11.09 -1.67
C THR A 878 -5.13 11.45 -2.99
N PRO A 879 -5.83 11.52 -4.13
CA PRO A 879 -5.20 11.87 -5.40
C PRO A 879 -4.54 13.24 -5.45
N GLY A 880 -4.97 14.19 -4.60
CA GLY A 880 -4.45 15.56 -4.60
C GLY A 880 -3.74 15.99 -3.32
N ALA A 881 -3.81 15.20 -2.24
CA ALA A 881 -3.24 15.59 -0.97
C ALA A 881 -2.88 14.41 -0.05
N ILE A 882 -1.81 14.61 0.70
CA ILE A 882 -1.39 13.85 1.87
C ILE A 882 -1.88 14.62 3.09
N PHE A 883 -2.58 13.97 4.01
CA PHE A 883 -2.99 14.51 5.29
C PHE A 883 -2.22 13.76 6.37
N LEU A 884 -1.52 14.49 7.24
CA LEU A 884 -0.74 13.94 8.34
C LEU A 884 -1.03 14.74 9.61
N MET A 885 -1.39 14.04 10.68
CA MET A 885 -1.49 14.57 12.04
C MET A 885 -0.37 13.93 12.85
N GLY A 886 0.45 14.76 13.49
CA GLY A 886 1.56 14.29 14.32
C GLY A 886 1.09 13.63 15.62
N PRO A 887 1.86 12.68 16.17
CA PRO A 887 1.64 12.24 17.53
C PRO A 887 1.94 13.40 18.51
N PRO A 888 1.12 13.60 19.56
CA PRO A 888 1.33 14.69 20.53
C PRO A 888 2.53 14.42 21.45
N GLY A 889 3.05 15.44 22.13
CA GLY A 889 4.03 15.34 23.21
C GLY A 889 3.41 15.02 24.59
N THR A 890 2.08 15.06 24.70
CA THR A 890 1.33 14.78 25.94
C THR A 890 0.63 13.44 25.91
N HIS A 891 0.37 12.89 27.09
CA HIS A 891 -0.50 11.74 27.31
C HIS A 891 -1.92 12.19 27.65
N THR A 892 -2.83 11.22 27.77
CA THR A 892 -4.24 11.41 28.13
C THR A 892 -4.34 12.06 29.50
N ASP A 893 -5.10 13.14 29.59
CA ASP A 893 -5.39 13.84 30.84
C ASP A 893 -6.78 13.45 31.39
N VAL A 894 -7.20 14.09 32.49
CA VAL A 894 -8.53 13.87 33.08
C VAL A 894 -9.66 14.15 32.08
N TYR A 895 -9.46 15.06 31.11
CA TYR A 895 -10.45 15.28 30.06
C TYR A 895 -10.60 14.04 29.18
N GLY A 896 -9.48 13.41 28.82
CA GLY A 896 -9.47 12.15 28.10
C GLY A 896 -10.20 11.00 28.82
N GLU A 897 -10.13 10.96 30.16
CA GLU A 897 -10.83 9.97 31.00
C GLU A 897 -12.37 10.09 30.98
N HIS A 898 -12.93 11.17 30.43
CA HIS A 898 -14.39 11.34 30.24
C HIS A 898 -14.96 10.61 29.00
N GLY A 899 -14.24 9.61 28.48
CA GLY A 899 -14.72 8.73 27.40
C GLY A 899 -14.06 8.96 26.03
N PHE A 900 -12.90 9.64 26.00
CA PHE A 900 -12.10 9.72 24.78
C PHE A 900 -11.10 8.56 24.71
N PRO A 901 -10.73 8.10 23.50
CA PRO A 901 -9.68 7.10 23.37
C PRO A 901 -8.33 7.64 23.84
N PRO A 902 -7.45 6.81 24.42
CA PRO A 902 -6.12 7.25 24.85
C PRO A 902 -5.25 7.70 23.66
N ASN A 903 -4.51 8.79 23.86
CA ASN A 903 -3.62 9.40 22.85
C ASN A 903 -2.36 8.55 22.62
N ASN A 904 -1.70 8.73 21.48
CA ASN A 904 -0.44 8.03 21.17
C ASN A 904 0.73 9.02 21.06
N THR A 905 1.48 9.19 22.16
CA THR A 905 2.54 10.19 22.26
C THR A 905 3.78 9.85 21.41
N GLY A 906 4.47 10.83 20.84
CA GLY A 906 5.71 10.61 20.08
C GLY A 906 6.14 11.77 19.19
N VAL A 907 6.87 11.46 18.12
CA VAL A 907 7.16 12.38 17.00
C VAL A 907 7.06 11.66 15.65
N VAL A 908 7.05 12.37 14.53
CA VAL A 908 6.98 11.75 13.19
C VAL A 908 7.88 12.41 12.15
N PHE A 909 8.47 11.59 11.27
CA PHE A 909 9.19 12.02 10.08
C PHE A 909 8.42 11.60 8.82
N LEU A 910 8.25 12.55 7.89
CA LEU A 910 7.62 12.33 6.60
C LEU A 910 8.68 12.39 5.50
N GLY A 911 8.84 11.30 4.75
CA GLY A 911 9.73 11.20 3.59
C GLY A 911 8.97 11.41 2.30
N LEU A 912 9.28 12.50 1.59
CA LEU A 912 8.68 12.85 0.31
C LEU A 912 9.68 12.57 -0.82
N PRO A 913 9.36 11.73 -1.82
CA PRO A 913 10.25 11.51 -2.94
C PRO A 913 10.56 12.82 -3.68
N VAL A 914 11.84 13.05 -3.96
CA VAL A 914 12.29 14.26 -4.67
C VAL A 914 11.66 14.37 -6.06
N ASP A 915 11.39 13.24 -6.71
CA ASP A 915 10.81 13.18 -8.06
C ASP A 915 9.27 13.21 -8.07
N GLY A 916 8.63 13.35 -6.90
CA GLY A 916 7.17 13.47 -6.75
C GLY A 916 6.48 12.15 -6.33
N PRO A 917 5.15 12.14 -6.19
CA PRO A 917 4.38 11.03 -5.62
C PRO A 917 4.40 9.73 -6.46
N ASP A 918 4.84 9.80 -7.71
CA ASP A 918 5.05 8.65 -8.61
C ASP A 918 6.55 8.26 -8.70
N GLY A 919 7.45 8.96 -8.00
CA GLY A 919 8.90 8.69 -8.02
C GLY A 919 9.37 7.70 -6.95
N GLY A 920 8.52 7.37 -5.99
CA GLY A 920 8.79 6.45 -4.88
C GLY A 920 7.64 6.42 -3.88
N PRO A 921 7.74 5.60 -2.82
CA PRO A 921 6.76 5.57 -1.75
C PRO A 921 6.72 6.87 -0.95
N ILE A 922 5.60 7.13 -0.28
CA ILE A 922 5.55 8.13 0.80
C ILE A 922 5.90 7.41 2.09
N LEU A 923 6.97 7.83 2.76
CA LEU A 923 7.43 7.19 4.00
C LEU A 923 6.90 7.95 5.20
N VAL A 924 6.30 7.25 6.16
CA VAL A 924 5.79 7.84 7.41
C VAL A 924 6.43 7.10 8.57
N ARG A 925 7.38 7.76 9.23
CA ARG A 925 8.28 7.16 10.22
C ARG A 925 8.03 7.79 11.60
N PRO A 926 7.03 7.31 12.36
CA PRO A 926 6.84 7.75 13.73
C PRO A 926 7.86 7.08 14.67
N LEU A 927 8.22 7.78 15.73
CA LEU A 927 8.82 7.21 16.94
C LEU A 927 7.86 7.51 18.09
N LEU A 928 7.16 6.49 18.56
CA LEU A 928 6.18 6.60 19.64
C LEU A 928 6.87 6.40 21.00
N PHE A 929 6.19 6.81 22.07
CA PHE A 929 6.72 6.85 23.42
C PHE A 929 7.42 5.55 23.86
N ASP A 930 6.82 4.40 23.59
CA ASP A 930 7.35 3.10 23.98
C ASP A 930 8.65 2.74 23.24
N ASP A 931 8.77 3.11 21.97
CA ASP A 931 10.01 2.94 21.20
C ASP A 931 11.12 3.89 21.68
N ILE A 932 10.80 5.18 21.87
CA ILE A 932 11.73 6.18 22.38
C ILE A 932 12.24 5.76 23.75
N LYS A 933 11.33 5.41 24.66
CA LYS A 933 11.66 4.95 26.01
C LYS A 933 12.57 3.74 25.97
N ARG A 934 12.22 2.70 25.18
CA ARG A 934 13.05 1.51 25.01
C ARG A 934 14.48 1.90 24.60
N ILE A 935 14.63 2.66 23.51
CA ILE A 935 15.94 2.99 22.92
C ILE A 935 16.81 3.86 23.86
N ILE A 936 16.20 4.81 24.58
CA ILE A 936 16.90 5.66 25.55
C ILE A 936 17.33 4.85 26.77
N GLU A 937 16.43 4.08 27.37
CA GLU A 937 16.68 3.38 28.63
C GLU A 937 17.58 2.15 28.47
N SER A 938 17.45 1.41 27.35
CA SER A 938 18.27 0.23 27.06
C SER A 938 19.62 0.57 26.42
N LYS A 939 19.82 1.83 26.01
CA LYS A 939 21.00 2.30 25.26
C LYS A 939 21.25 1.54 23.96
N GLU A 940 20.19 1.02 23.34
CA GLU A 940 20.27 0.39 22.02
C GLU A 940 20.76 1.41 20.98
N SER A 941 21.71 1.02 20.12
CA SER A 941 22.09 1.82 18.96
C SER A 941 20.94 1.90 17.96
N PHE A 942 20.85 3.03 17.25
CA PHE A 942 19.77 3.28 16.30
C PHE A 942 20.32 3.62 14.91
N ASP A 943 20.03 2.76 13.93
CA ASP A 943 20.46 2.96 12.54
C ASP A 943 19.55 3.99 11.85
N TRP A 944 20.01 5.24 11.84
CA TRP A 944 19.32 6.36 11.21
C TRP A 944 19.35 6.34 9.69
N GLU A 945 20.34 5.69 9.07
CA GLU A 945 20.43 5.59 7.61
C GLU A 945 19.35 4.65 7.07
N LYS A 946 19.04 3.57 7.79
CA LYS A 946 17.89 2.71 7.46
C LYS A 946 16.55 3.35 7.81
N PHE A 947 16.49 4.13 8.90
CA PHE A 947 15.24 4.77 9.35
C PHE A 947 14.83 5.94 8.46
N LEU A 948 15.80 6.78 8.04
CA LEU A 948 15.61 7.94 7.17
C LEU A 948 16.51 7.82 5.92
N PRO A 949 16.23 6.85 5.02
CA PRO A 949 17.11 6.55 3.89
C PRO A 949 17.20 7.68 2.86
N ASN A 950 18.34 7.73 2.17
CA ASN A 950 18.62 8.56 0.99
C ASN A 950 18.14 10.03 1.12
N PRO A 951 18.61 10.81 2.10
CA PRO A 951 18.35 12.24 2.14
C PRO A 951 18.89 12.94 0.88
N ALA A 952 18.21 13.99 0.41
CA ALA A 952 18.40 14.62 -0.89
C ALA A 952 19.72 15.37 -1.12
#